data_AF-A0A9P4QNS2-F1
#
_entry.id   AF-A0A9P4QNS2-F1
#
_cell.length_a   1.000
_cell.length_b   1.000
_cell.length_c   1.000
_cell.angle_alpha   90.00
_cell.angle_beta   90.00
_cell.angle_gamma   90.00
#
_symmetry.space_group_name_H-M   'P 1'
#
loop_
_entity.id
_entity.type
_entity.pdbx_description
1 polymer ?
#
loop_
_entity_poly.entity_id
_entity_poly.type
_entity_poly.pdbx_seq_one_letter_code
_entity_poly.pdbx_strand_id
1 'polypeptide(L)'
;MAGQSHVLVAAPVRTDAAKALADLLETMNMAPGTADPANLLLPFGRIPTIHVARFVILDDPSLADRQQIAKQLPASEPLRLAFVANCDGTADELLYDLVQLATPGLQQIFSYCSDFDAHADMLAWLRAHRIVSSAAYTNWPGRSMTQVREEAALHHALRQARLAHPKASPEQLRHVLLAAARSVPLTPLPVPTFAEKVAQIGDFLRLPLYAALLSPLLIPTLPFLILLLRWRETHDPVLAPVPSIERNRQLKSIEDRDVTNQYSTIGSLKPGRFRRWLTTAILWIIDWSGRHLFTAGRLGRVNTIHFASWTFLDDKRRVFFASNYDGSREAYNDDFINKVAYGLNLAFSNGLGYPQTNWLIFDGAHHEQDFKRFLFHHQIPTQAIADRGFGSLTGACYLLLRIQSSALAKPWLRSFNITSLAQARTQRLPLVYQIAFTAAGLLALGTEVTPKAGFDPQFIDGIASDERRSHQLGDEGANAPANWHWGVGEQEPHVLLILLAADTAINSLVKDTCSAAVAAGCTVISGNTPTSTTTTPIGREPFGFADGISQPDYDWGGTLIPGGARDLTYRNKLAMGELLLGYPNEYGFIGDYPTTDELGRNGSYLVYRHLAQDVAGFWQWLARQDGDGAIALAERMVGRQLDGAPLPGLQSATTTGTDSPQNAFLFANDTDGLVCPIGAHIRRVNPRSADDPQGNHGFLRNLISTLGFSGTAIHDAVAAARFHRLTRRGRPYGPVIEPQAAMQGAGAGQETGLHFLCLNTNIARQFEFVQGAWIASAKFAGLAGEQDPLLGNRLPLAGAQPTDAFSYTDTGACPRAISGLPQFVTVRGSAYFFMPGLRGLARLLADG
;
A
#
# COMPACT_ATOMS: atom_id res chain seq x y z
N MET A 1 -34.77 6.11 -14.61
CA MET A 1 -33.52 5.33 -14.56
C MET A 1 -33.76 4.19 -13.60
N ALA A 2 -33.11 3.03 -13.78
CA ALA A 2 -32.97 2.10 -12.67
C ALA A 2 -32.17 2.83 -11.57
N GLY A 3 -32.78 3.01 -10.40
CA GLY A 3 -32.07 3.60 -9.27
C GLY A 3 -30.95 2.66 -8.81
N GLN A 4 -29.95 3.21 -8.14
CA GLN A 4 -29.07 2.42 -7.28
C GLN A 4 -29.43 2.72 -5.83
N SER A 5 -29.65 1.68 -5.04
CA SER A 5 -30.10 1.78 -3.66
C SER A 5 -29.04 1.26 -2.70
N HIS A 6 -28.76 2.04 -1.66
CA HIS A 6 -28.15 1.51 -0.44
C HIS A 6 -29.25 0.89 0.44
N VAL A 7 -28.99 -0.31 0.94
CA VAL A 7 -29.92 -1.09 1.76
C VAL A 7 -29.22 -1.47 3.05
N LEU A 8 -29.76 -1.01 4.19
CA LEU A 8 -29.33 -1.43 5.51
C LEU A 8 -30.54 -1.92 6.31
N VAL A 9 -30.45 -3.13 6.83
CA VAL A 9 -31.42 -3.72 7.77
C VAL A 9 -30.66 -4.10 9.03
N ALA A 10 -31.06 -3.61 10.21
CA ALA A 10 -30.30 -3.87 11.43
C ALA A 10 -31.14 -4.03 12.71
N ALA A 11 -31.12 -5.24 13.26
CA ALA A 11 -31.87 -5.63 14.46
C ALA A 11 -30.94 -5.98 15.64
N PRO A 12 -31.37 -5.82 16.92
CA PRO A 12 -30.56 -6.13 18.09
C PRO A 12 -30.32 -7.64 18.23
N VAL A 13 -29.12 -8.05 18.62
CA VAL A 13 -28.74 -9.46 18.84
C VAL A 13 -29.06 -9.89 20.28
N ARG A 14 -29.54 -11.12 20.48
CA ARG A 14 -29.73 -11.71 21.82
C ARG A 14 -28.39 -11.82 22.56
N THR A 15 -28.39 -11.49 23.85
CA THR A 15 -27.17 -11.31 24.67
C THR A 15 -26.31 -12.57 24.82
N ASP A 16 -26.92 -13.75 24.69
CA ASP A 16 -26.29 -15.08 24.73
C ASP A 16 -25.85 -15.57 23.33
N ALA A 17 -26.48 -15.07 22.27
CA ALA A 17 -26.42 -15.63 20.93
C ALA A 17 -25.27 -15.06 20.06
N ALA A 18 -24.62 -13.99 20.50
CA ALA A 18 -23.63 -13.24 19.70
C ALA A 18 -22.47 -14.09 19.14
N LYS A 19 -21.91 -15.02 19.93
CA LYS A 19 -20.85 -15.92 19.44
C LYS A 19 -21.39 -16.89 18.38
N ALA A 20 -22.48 -17.58 18.68
CA ALA A 20 -23.06 -18.57 17.77
C ALA A 20 -23.57 -17.94 16.46
N LEU A 21 -23.92 -16.65 16.47
CA LEU A 21 -24.16 -15.86 15.26
C LEU A 21 -22.88 -15.61 14.46
N ALA A 22 -21.77 -15.24 15.10
CA ALA A 22 -20.48 -15.07 14.43
C ALA A 22 -19.98 -16.40 13.83
N ASP A 23 -20.07 -17.50 14.60
CA ASP A 23 -19.74 -18.85 14.14
C ASP A 23 -20.62 -19.25 12.92
N LEU A 24 -21.91 -18.88 12.90
CA LEU A 24 -22.80 -19.10 11.75
C LEU A 24 -22.43 -18.25 10.53
N LEU A 25 -22.14 -16.96 10.71
CA LEU A 25 -21.80 -16.05 9.62
C LEU A 25 -20.48 -16.44 8.94
N GLU A 26 -19.52 -17.03 9.66
CA GLU A 26 -18.28 -17.54 9.04
C GLU A 26 -18.54 -18.74 8.11
N THR A 27 -19.62 -19.51 8.31
CA THR A 27 -20.06 -20.55 7.34
C THR A 27 -20.61 -19.98 6.03
N MET A 28 -20.74 -18.65 5.92
CA MET A 28 -21.09 -17.96 4.67
C MET A 28 -19.87 -17.65 3.79
N ASN A 29 -18.66 -17.97 4.25
CA ASN A 29 -17.39 -17.67 3.59
C ASN A 29 -16.72 -18.93 3.01
N MET A 30 -16.17 -18.86 1.79
CA MET A 30 -15.30 -19.91 1.24
C MET A 30 -13.89 -19.86 1.86
N ALA A 31 -13.48 -18.66 2.24
CA ALA A 31 -12.28 -18.36 3.02
C ALA A 31 -12.55 -17.05 3.79
N PRO A 32 -11.94 -16.80 4.96
CA PRO A 32 -12.22 -15.61 5.77
C PRO A 32 -12.21 -14.31 4.94
N GLY A 33 -13.25 -13.47 5.05
CA GLY A 33 -13.40 -12.25 4.25
C GLY A 33 -13.88 -12.45 2.79
N THR A 34 -14.03 -13.69 2.32
CA THR A 34 -14.49 -14.03 0.96
C THR A 34 -15.78 -14.85 1.02
N ALA A 35 -16.92 -14.16 0.85
CA ALA A 35 -18.25 -14.76 0.86
C ALA A 35 -18.44 -15.78 -0.28
N ASP A 36 -19.16 -16.86 0.01
CA ASP A 36 -19.57 -17.86 -0.97
C ASP A 36 -20.75 -17.33 -1.82
N PRO A 37 -20.59 -17.13 -3.14
CA PRO A 37 -21.67 -16.65 -4.00
C PRO A 37 -22.80 -17.68 -4.19
N ALA A 38 -22.55 -18.95 -3.88
CA ALA A 38 -23.51 -20.05 -3.96
C ALA A 38 -24.09 -20.46 -2.58
N ASN A 39 -23.82 -19.68 -1.52
CA ASN A 39 -24.08 -20.08 -0.14
C ASN A 39 -25.52 -20.53 0.15
N LEU A 40 -25.67 -21.58 0.93
CA LEU A 40 -26.97 -22.19 1.24
C LEU A 40 -27.86 -21.33 2.16
N LEU A 41 -27.28 -20.41 2.95
CA LEU A 41 -28.06 -19.48 3.78
C LEU A 41 -28.48 -18.24 2.97
N LEU A 42 -27.60 -17.72 2.12
CA LEU A 42 -27.92 -16.62 1.21
C LEU A 42 -27.07 -16.68 -0.08
N PRO A 43 -27.59 -17.22 -1.20
CA PRO A 43 -26.81 -17.41 -2.41
C PRO A 43 -26.71 -16.10 -3.23
N PHE A 44 -25.87 -15.17 -2.75
CA PHE A 44 -25.70 -13.82 -3.29
C PHE A 44 -25.55 -13.76 -4.82
N GLY A 45 -24.79 -14.69 -5.41
CA GLY A 45 -24.51 -14.73 -6.84
C GLY A 45 -25.75 -14.96 -7.72
N ARG A 46 -26.86 -15.43 -7.14
CA ARG A 46 -28.15 -15.61 -7.84
C ARG A 46 -28.99 -14.33 -7.91
N ILE A 47 -28.64 -13.26 -7.21
CA ILE A 47 -29.31 -11.95 -7.30
C ILE A 47 -28.49 -11.04 -8.22
N PRO A 48 -28.90 -10.82 -9.49
CA PRO A 48 -28.07 -10.13 -10.48
C PRO A 48 -27.94 -8.62 -10.24
N THR A 49 -28.78 -8.04 -9.38
CA THR A 49 -28.84 -6.61 -9.06
C THR A 49 -27.88 -6.19 -7.95
N ILE A 50 -27.34 -7.11 -7.14
CA ILE A 50 -26.39 -6.77 -6.06
C ILE A 50 -25.05 -6.37 -6.66
N HIS A 51 -24.58 -5.16 -6.33
CA HIS A 51 -23.21 -4.72 -6.59
C HIS A 51 -22.25 -5.27 -5.54
N VAL A 52 -22.59 -5.08 -4.27
CA VAL A 52 -21.85 -5.55 -3.08
C VAL A 52 -22.84 -5.80 -1.94
N ALA A 53 -22.61 -6.82 -1.13
CA ALA A 53 -23.40 -7.09 0.08
C ALA A 53 -22.53 -7.74 1.18
N ARG A 54 -22.91 -7.52 2.44
CA ARG A 54 -22.25 -8.09 3.63
C ARG A 54 -23.24 -8.25 4.78
N PHE A 55 -22.99 -9.21 5.67
CA PHE A 55 -23.46 -9.15 7.05
C PHE A 55 -22.35 -8.62 7.95
N VAL A 56 -22.70 -7.85 8.98
CA VAL A 56 -21.74 -7.34 9.97
C VAL A 56 -22.38 -7.28 11.35
N ILE A 57 -21.65 -7.70 12.37
CA ILE A 57 -22.03 -7.56 13.78
C ILE A 57 -21.50 -6.20 14.28
N LEU A 58 -22.41 -5.30 14.61
CA LEU A 58 -22.14 -3.93 15.02
C LEU A 58 -21.85 -3.84 16.53
N ASP A 59 -20.65 -4.29 16.91
CA ASP A 59 -20.03 -4.02 18.20
C ASP A 59 -19.37 -2.62 18.19
N ASP A 60 -19.66 -1.79 19.19
CA ASP A 60 -19.14 -0.42 19.29
C ASP A 60 -18.04 -0.34 20.37
N PRO A 61 -16.75 -0.33 19.99
CA PRO A 61 -15.66 -0.25 20.95
C PRO A 61 -15.65 1.09 21.71
N SER A 62 -16.25 2.15 21.15
CA SER A 62 -16.31 3.48 21.77
C SER A 62 -17.32 3.58 22.93
N LEU A 63 -17.98 2.48 23.33
CA LEU A 63 -18.86 2.46 24.49
C LEU A 63 -18.09 2.58 25.82
N ALA A 64 -16.85 2.09 25.88
CA ALA A 64 -15.99 2.26 27.06
C ALA A 64 -15.64 3.74 27.31
N ASP A 65 -15.34 4.47 26.24
CA ASP A 65 -14.98 5.90 26.27
C ASP A 65 -16.07 6.79 26.87
N ARG A 66 -17.34 6.41 26.66
CA ARG A 66 -18.49 7.11 27.24
C ARG A 66 -18.41 7.19 28.76
N GLN A 67 -17.93 6.14 29.41
CA GLN A 67 -17.81 6.09 30.87
C GLN A 67 -16.77 7.09 31.39
N GLN A 68 -15.80 7.47 30.57
CA GLN A 68 -14.79 8.48 30.89
C GLN A 68 -15.30 9.90 30.58
N ILE A 69 -15.63 10.18 29.31
CA ILE A 69 -15.83 11.55 28.79
C ILE A 69 -17.28 11.92 28.42
N ALA A 70 -18.22 10.97 28.43
CA ALA A 70 -19.61 11.21 28.03
C ALA A 70 -20.66 10.52 28.92
N LYS A 71 -20.46 10.58 30.25
CA LYS A 71 -21.29 9.95 31.32
C LYS A 71 -22.80 10.27 31.29
N GLN A 72 -23.23 11.18 30.42
CA GLN A 72 -24.63 11.52 30.14
C GLN A 72 -25.26 10.70 28.99
N LEU A 73 -24.49 9.83 28.35
CA LEU A 73 -24.96 8.82 27.39
C LEU A 73 -25.12 7.45 28.10
N PRO A 74 -25.95 6.53 27.58
CA PRO A 74 -26.02 5.16 28.07
C PRO A 74 -24.64 4.49 28.10
N ALA A 75 -24.32 3.79 29.20
CA ALA A 75 -23.05 3.07 29.38
C ALA A 75 -22.94 1.79 28.54
N SER A 76 -24.04 1.35 27.95
CA SER A 76 -24.14 0.27 26.96
C SER A 76 -25.19 0.67 25.90
N GLU A 77 -25.08 0.07 24.71
CA GLU A 77 -26.06 0.12 23.62
C GLU A 77 -26.21 -1.31 23.09
N PRO A 78 -27.32 -1.68 22.43
CA PRO A 78 -27.47 -3.03 21.89
C PRO A 78 -26.41 -3.36 20.85
N LEU A 79 -25.86 -4.58 20.93
CA LEU A 79 -25.21 -5.23 19.79
C LEU A 79 -26.26 -5.42 18.69
N ARG A 80 -25.93 -5.09 17.43
CA ARG A 80 -26.85 -5.25 16.29
C ARG A 80 -26.25 -6.14 15.21
N LEU A 81 -27.05 -7.01 14.61
CA LEU A 81 -26.72 -7.63 13.34
C LEU A 81 -27.21 -6.68 12.24
N ALA A 82 -26.34 -6.32 11.31
CA ALA A 82 -26.70 -5.53 10.14
C ALA A 82 -26.43 -6.30 8.84
N PHE A 83 -27.44 -6.36 7.98
CA PHE A 83 -27.28 -6.64 6.56
C PHE A 83 -27.07 -5.32 5.83
N VAL A 84 -26.04 -5.22 4.99
CA VAL A 84 -25.68 -4.00 4.26
C VAL A 84 -25.41 -4.37 2.81
N ALA A 85 -26.12 -3.74 1.87
CA ALA A 85 -25.96 -3.98 0.43
C ALA A 85 -26.09 -2.70 -0.40
N ASN A 86 -25.44 -2.68 -1.56
CA ASN A 86 -25.72 -1.74 -2.64
C ASN A 86 -26.25 -2.53 -3.84
N CYS A 87 -27.37 -2.11 -4.41
CA CYS A 87 -28.01 -2.82 -5.52
C CYS A 87 -28.54 -1.87 -6.61
N ASP A 88 -28.78 -2.41 -7.80
CA ASP A 88 -29.71 -1.81 -8.76
C ASP A 88 -31.16 -1.96 -8.27
N GLY A 89 -32.04 -1.10 -8.75
CA GLY A 89 -33.44 -1.04 -8.34
C GLY A 89 -33.66 -0.30 -7.03
N THR A 90 -34.83 -0.46 -6.46
CA THR A 90 -35.20 0.01 -5.13
C THR A 90 -34.75 -0.99 -4.06
N ALA A 91 -34.47 -0.48 -2.86
CA ALA A 91 -34.21 -1.31 -1.69
C ALA A 91 -35.33 -2.33 -1.40
N ASP A 92 -36.58 -2.01 -1.72
CA ASP A 92 -37.73 -2.88 -1.48
C ASP A 92 -37.83 -4.04 -2.48
N GLU A 93 -37.39 -3.84 -3.72
CA GLU A 93 -37.23 -4.92 -4.70
C GLU A 93 -36.12 -5.88 -4.24
N LEU A 94 -34.98 -5.38 -3.75
CA LEU A 94 -33.94 -6.24 -3.17
C LEU A 94 -34.47 -7.04 -1.95
N LEU A 95 -35.19 -6.41 -1.02
CA LEU A 95 -35.77 -7.13 0.12
C LEU A 95 -36.77 -8.21 -0.32
N TYR A 96 -37.54 -7.97 -1.38
CA TYR A 96 -38.43 -8.98 -1.96
C TYR A 96 -37.64 -10.15 -2.57
N ASP A 97 -36.63 -9.87 -3.40
CA ASP A 97 -35.79 -10.90 -4.04
C ASP A 97 -35.06 -11.77 -3.00
N LEU A 98 -34.50 -11.15 -1.95
CA LEU A 98 -33.86 -11.84 -0.82
C LEU A 98 -34.83 -12.83 -0.15
N VAL A 99 -36.07 -12.42 0.10
CA VAL A 99 -37.11 -13.27 0.72
C VAL A 99 -37.52 -14.42 -0.21
N GLN A 100 -37.80 -14.14 -1.49
CA GLN A 100 -38.17 -15.17 -2.47
C GLN A 100 -37.07 -16.23 -2.67
N LEU A 101 -35.80 -15.82 -2.59
CA LEU A 101 -34.65 -16.68 -2.84
C LEU A 101 -34.20 -17.47 -1.60
N ALA A 102 -34.30 -16.88 -0.40
CA ALA A 102 -33.50 -17.31 0.75
C ALA A 102 -34.23 -17.24 2.12
N THR A 103 -35.56 -17.18 2.16
CA THR A 103 -36.34 -17.11 3.42
C THR A 103 -35.82 -18.04 4.54
N PRO A 104 -35.58 -19.36 4.34
CA PRO A 104 -35.14 -20.22 5.45
C PRO A 104 -33.79 -19.83 6.05
N GLY A 105 -32.83 -19.42 5.21
CA GLY A 105 -31.51 -18.97 5.66
C GLY A 105 -31.55 -17.59 6.33
N LEU A 106 -32.39 -16.68 5.82
CA LEU A 106 -32.67 -15.39 6.47
C LEU A 106 -33.35 -15.59 7.83
N GLN A 107 -34.34 -16.49 7.94
CA GLN A 107 -34.97 -16.85 9.21
C GLN A 107 -33.94 -17.44 10.18
N GLN A 108 -33.04 -18.32 9.71
CA GLN A 108 -31.96 -18.87 10.52
C GLN A 108 -31.02 -17.78 11.04
N ILE A 109 -30.52 -16.90 10.16
CA ILE A 109 -29.61 -15.80 10.51
C ILE A 109 -30.26 -14.81 11.49
N PHE A 110 -31.50 -14.37 11.22
CA PHE A 110 -32.19 -13.41 12.07
C PHE A 110 -32.82 -14.01 13.33
N SER A 111 -32.91 -15.34 13.48
CA SER A 111 -33.29 -15.99 14.76
C SER A 111 -32.36 -15.67 15.94
N TYR A 112 -31.19 -15.10 15.67
CA TYR A 112 -30.24 -14.62 16.68
C TYR A 112 -30.59 -13.20 17.19
N CYS A 113 -31.56 -12.52 16.58
CA CYS A 113 -32.07 -11.22 17.02
C CYS A 113 -33.15 -11.34 18.10
N SER A 114 -33.30 -10.29 18.93
CA SER A 114 -34.19 -10.29 20.11
C SER A 114 -35.67 -10.08 19.81
N ASP A 115 -35.97 -9.52 18.64
CA ASP A 115 -37.28 -9.10 18.13
C ASP A 115 -37.68 -9.89 16.86
N PHE A 116 -37.05 -11.04 16.65
CA PHE A 116 -37.37 -11.97 15.57
C PHE A 116 -38.30 -13.10 16.04
N ASP A 117 -39.42 -13.27 15.34
CA ASP A 117 -40.33 -14.41 15.49
C ASP A 117 -40.24 -15.30 14.24
N ALA A 118 -40.04 -16.61 14.45
CA ALA A 118 -39.97 -17.60 13.37
C ALA A 118 -41.28 -17.74 12.57
N HIS A 119 -42.40 -17.23 13.11
CA HIS A 119 -43.71 -17.20 12.46
C HIS A 119 -44.04 -15.85 11.78
N ALA A 120 -43.16 -14.85 11.85
CA ALA A 120 -43.37 -13.56 11.21
C ALA A 120 -43.20 -13.62 9.67
N ASP A 121 -43.91 -12.74 8.96
CA ASP A 121 -43.64 -12.43 7.56
C ASP A 121 -42.23 -11.82 7.45
N MET A 122 -41.31 -12.56 6.82
CA MET A 122 -39.90 -12.17 6.65
C MET A 122 -39.74 -10.83 5.92
N LEU A 123 -40.59 -10.53 4.93
CA LEU A 123 -40.52 -9.28 4.18
C LEU A 123 -41.06 -8.11 4.99
N ALA A 124 -42.15 -8.30 5.73
CA ALA A 124 -42.65 -7.30 6.66
C ALA A 124 -41.64 -7.02 7.78
N TRP A 125 -40.97 -8.05 8.30
CA TRP A 125 -39.95 -7.94 9.33
C TRP A 125 -38.69 -7.21 8.81
N LEU A 126 -38.17 -7.57 7.62
CA LEU A 126 -37.04 -6.86 7.01
C LEU A 126 -37.35 -5.39 6.73
N ARG A 127 -38.58 -5.07 6.30
CA ARG A 127 -39.07 -3.69 6.13
C ARG A 127 -39.12 -2.92 7.44
N ALA A 128 -39.60 -3.54 8.52
CA ALA A 128 -39.65 -2.91 9.85
C ALA A 128 -38.26 -2.61 10.42
N HIS A 129 -37.26 -3.44 10.12
CA HIS A 129 -35.88 -3.28 10.59
C HIS A 129 -34.94 -2.58 9.58
N ARG A 130 -35.49 -2.10 8.45
CA ARG A 130 -34.76 -1.30 7.45
C ARG A 130 -34.48 0.10 7.99
N ILE A 131 -33.20 0.47 8.06
CA ILE A 131 -32.77 1.80 8.49
C ILE A 131 -32.26 2.56 7.26
N VAL A 132 -32.85 3.73 7.00
CA VAL A 132 -32.43 4.59 5.88
C VAL A 132 -31.14 5.31 6.27
N SER A 133 -30.10 5.19 5.43
CA SER A 133 -28.86 5.94 5.60
C SER A 133 -29.09 7.45 5.50
N SER A 134 -28.42 8.20 6.37
CA SER A 134 -28.46 9.66 6.44
C SER A 134 -27.73 10.32 5.28
N ALA A 135 -26.77 9.60 4.67
CA ALA A 135 -26.07 9.97 3.46
C ALA A 135 -25.56 8.73 2.73
N ALA A 136 -25.57 8.75 1.41
CA ALA A 136 -24.94 7.73 0.57
C ALA A 136 -24.17 8.35 -0.61
N TYR A 137 -23.11 7.66 -1.03
CA TYR A 137 -22.27 7.95 -2.19
C TYR A 137 -22.23 6.71 -3.10
N THR A 138 -22.20 6.95 -4.41
CA THR A 138 -22.11 5.91 -5.45
C THR A 138 -21.27 6.45 -6.58
N ASN A 139 -20.19 5.74 -6.92
CA ASN A 139 -19.11 6.24 -7.78
C ASN A 139 -19.56 6.63 -9.19
N TRP A 140 -20.53 5.91 -9.75
CA TRP A 140 -21.09 6.19 -11.07
C TRP A 140 -22.61 5.95 -11.12
N PRO A 141 -23.44 6.92 -10.68
CA PRO A 141 -24.88 6.73 -10.57
C PRO A 141 -25.54 6.36 -11.90
N GLY A 142 -26.31 5.28 -11.90
CA GLY A 142 -27.01 4.73 -13.06
C GLY A 142 -26.21 3.74 -13.91
N ARG A 143 -24.98 3.37 -13.51
CA ARG A 143 -24.21 2.28 -14.13
C ARG A 143 -24.57 0.96 -13.46
N SER A 144 -25.44 0.20 -14.12
CA SER A 144 -26.02 -1.05 -13.58
C SER A 144 -25.02 -2.20 -13.46
N MET A 145 -25.30 -3.18 -12.61
CA MET A 145 -24.53 -4.42 -12.52
C MET A 145 -24.59 -5.25 -13.81
N THR A 146 -25.68 -5.13 -14.58
CA THR A 146 -25.74 -5.69 -15.94
C THR A 146 -24.67 -5.05 -16.82
N GLN A 147 -24.56 -3.72 -16.82
CA GLN A 147 -23.53 -2.99 -17.58
C GLN A 147 -22.12 -3.31 -17.08
N VAL A 148 -21.89 -3.39 -15.77
CA VAL A 148 -20.57 -3.79 -15.22
C VAL A 148 -20.16 -5.19 -15.71
N ARG A 149 -21.10 -6.14 -15.79
CA ARG A 149 -20.87 -7.49 -16.32
C ARG A 149 -20.66 -7.50 -17.84
N GLU A 150 -21.44 -6.73 -18.60
CA GLU A 150 -21.29 -6.54 -20.06
C GLU A 150 -19.96 -5.87 -20.41
N GLU A 151 -19.54 -4.85 -19.67
CA GLU A 151 -18.27 -4.13 -19.86
C GLU A 151 -17.07 -5.01 -19.49
N ALA A 152 -17.18 -5.83 -18.44
CA ALA A 152 -16.18 -6.86 -18.12
C ALA A 152 -16.08 -7.93 -19.22
N ALA A 153 -17.23 -8.39 -19.75
CA ALA A 153 -17.28 -9.32 -20.88
C ALA A 153 -16.72 -8.70 -22.18
N LEU A 154 -16.98 -7.41 -22.43
CA LEU A 154 -16.41 -6.65 -23.54
C LEU A 154 -14.89 -6.55 -23.42
N HIS A 155 -14.39 -6.15 -22.25
CA HIS A 155 -12.96 -6.10 -21.98
C HIS A 155 -12.30 -7.47 -22.19
N HIS A 156 -12.95 -8.56 -21.74
CA HIS A 156 -12.48 -9.92 -21.97
C HIS A 156 -12.49 -10.31 -23.46
N ALA A 157 -13.56 -10.03 -24.20
CA ALA A 157 -13.68 -10.34 -25.62
C ALA A 157 -12.69 -9.53 -26.48
N LEU A 158 -12.52 -8.23 -26.21
CA LEU A 158 -11.52 -7.38 -26.84
C LEU A 158 -10.10 -7.88 -26.55
N ARG A 159 -9.81 -8.26 -25.30
CA ARG A 159 -8.53 -8.85 -24.90
C ARG A 159 -8.25 -10.16 -25.64
N GLN A 160 -9.21 -11.08 -25.67
CA GLN A 160 -9.06 -12.36 -26.40
C GLN A 160 -8.86 -12.11 -27.90
N ALA A 161 -9.63 -11.21 -28.52
CA ALA A 161 -9.49 -10.89 -29.93
C ALA A 161 -8.14 -10.22 -30.27
N ARG A 162 -7.61 -9.36 -29.39
CA ARG A 162 -6.25 -8.80 -29.51
C ARG A 162 -5.17 -9.88 -29.42
N LEU A 163 -5.28 -10.80 -28.46
CA LEU A 163 -4.32 -11.88 -28.24
C LEU A 163 -4.35 -12.93 -29.37
N ALA A 164 -5.53 -13.20 -29.95
CA ALA A 164 -5.67 -14.07 -31.12
C ALA A 164 -5.09 -13.48 -32.42
N HIS A 165 -4.91 -12.15 -32.48
CA HIS A 165 -4.38 -11.43 -33.65
C HIS A 165 -3.13 -10.62 -33.28
N PRO A 166 -2.02 -11.27 -32.87
CA PRO A 166 -0.85 -10.57 -32.34
C PRO A 166 -0.17 -9.69 -33.41
N LYS A 167 -0.14 -10.17 -34.67
CA LYS A 167 0.56 -9.58 -35.82
C LYS A 167 -0.33 -8.74 -36.77
N ALA A 168 -1.58 -8.45 -36.40
CA ALA A 168 -2.47 -7.66 -37.23
C ALA A 168 -2.01 -6.19 -37.34
N SER A 169 -2.16 -5.58 -38.52
CA SER A 169 -1.96 -4.13 -38.69
C SER A 169 -2.98 -3.32 -37.86
N PRO A 170 -2.75 -2.02 -37.59
CA PRO A 170 -3.72 -1.20 -36.84
C PRO A 170 -5.13 -1.20 -37.44
N GLU A 171 -5.25 -1.25 -38.76
CA GLU A 171 -6.52 -1.31 -39.50
C GLU A 171 -7.18 -2.68 -39.34
N GLN A 172 -6.42 -3.75 -39.54
CA GLN A 172 -6.88 -5.13 -39.36
C GLN A 172 -7.32 -5.38 -37.91
N LEU A 173 -6.52 -4.94 -36.94
CA LEU A 173 -6.80 -5.03 -35.52
C LEU A 173 -8.04 -4.21 -35.14
N ARG A 174 -8.22 -3.02 -35.72
CA ARG A 174 -9.46 -2.24 -35.56
C ARG A 174 -10.68 -3.02 -36.07
N HIS A 175 -10.59 -3.69 -37.23
CA HIS A 175 -11.69 -4.53 -37.72
C HIS A 175 -11.97 -5.74 -36.81
N VAL A 176 -10.92 -6.43 -36.34
CA VAL A 176 -11.00 -7.55 -35.37
C VAL A 176 -11.65 -7.11 -34.05
N LEU A 177 -11.19 -6.00 -33.46
CA LEU A 177 -11.73 -5.49 -32.21
C LEU A 177 -13.16 -4.96 -32.35
N LEU A 178 -13.52 -4.36 -33.48
CA LEU A 178 -14.90 -4.00 -33.79
C LEU A 178 -15.81 -5.22 -33.99
N ALA A 179 -15.29 -6.33 -34.53
CA ALA A 179 -16.04 -7.59 -34.60
C ALA A 179 -16.26 -8.20 -33.22
N ALA A 180 -15.22 -8.24 -32.38
CA ALA A 180 -15.31 -8.74 -31.00
C ALA A 180 -16.22 -7.86 -30.12
N ALA A 181 -16.16 -6.54 -30.25
CA ALA A 181 -17.08 -5.62 -29.59
C ALA A 181 -18.55 -5.90 -29.97
N ARG A 182 -18.82 -6.20 -31.25
CA ARG A 182 -20.17 -6.55 -31.74
C ARG A 182 -20.66 -7.92 -31.27
N SER A 183 -19.79 -8.80 -30.76
CA SER A 183 -20.18 -10.09 -30.18
C SER A 183 -20.62 -10.01 -28.72
N VAL A 184 -20.45 -8.85 -28.06
CA VAL A 184 -20.90 -8.62 -26.68
C VAL A 184 -22.09 -7.65 -26.70
N PRO A 185 -23.24 -7.99 -26.08
CA PRO A 185 -24.32 -7.03 -25.90
C PRO A 185 -23.87 -5.91 -24.97
N LEU A 186 -24.17 -4.67 -25.32
CA LEU A 186 -23.84 -3.49 -24.53
C LEU A 186 -25.11 -2.67 -24.31
N THR A 187 -25.62 -2.70 -23.09
CA THR A 187 -26.74 -1.87 -22.65
C THR A 187 -26.26 -0.41 -22.55
N PRO A 188 -26.77 0.52 -23.36
CA PRO A 188 -26.32 1.91 -23.35
C PRO A 188 -26.61 2.58 -22.00
N LEU A 189 -25.73 3.50 -21.57
CA LEU A 189 -25.94 4.27 -20.34
C LEU A 189 -27.31 4.98 -20.39
N PRO A 190 -28.13 4.87 -19.32
CA PRO A 190 -29.50 5.38 -19.34
C PRO A 190 -29.49 6.92 -19.40
N VAL A 191 -29.91 7.48 -20.54
CA VAL A 191 -30.03 8.93 -20.70
C VAL A 191 -31.23 9.42 -19.88
N PRO A 192 -31.07 10.29 -18.88
CA PRO A 192 -32.19 10.76 -18.07
C PRO A 192 -33.17 11.57 -18.94
N THR A 193 -34.46 11.28 -18.76
CA THR A 193 -35.57 11.95 -19.44
C THR A 193 -35.64 13.43 -19.09
N PHE A 194 -36.40 14.21 -19.85
CA PHE A 194 -36.64 15.63 -19.53
C PHE A 194 -37.25 15.80 -18.13
N ALA A 195 -38.21 14.95 -17.75
CA ALA A 195 -38.82 14.97 -16.42
C ALA A 195 -37.80 14.67 -15.31
N GLU A 196 -36.91 13.70 -15.51
CA GLU A 196 -35.85 13.38 -14.54
C GLU A 196 -34.81 14.50 -14.44
N LYS A 197 -34.44 15.15 -15.56
CA LYS A 197 -33.55 16.32 -15.54
C LYS A 197 -34.17 17.49 -14.79
N VAL A 198 -35.46 17.76 -14.98
CA VAL A 198 -36.20 18.77 -14.21
C VAL A 198 -36.29 18.38 -12.72
N ALA A 199 -36.50 17.10 -12.40
CA ALA A 199 -36.49 16.62 -11.02
C ALA A 199 -35.10 16.71 -10.35
N GLN A 200 -34.03 16.43 -11.10
CA GLN A 200 -32.63 16.60 -10.65
C GLN A 200 -32.31 18.07 -10.39
N ILE A 201 -32.69 18.99 -11.29
CA ILE A 201 -32.57 20.44 -11.07
C ILE A 201 -33.39 20.88 -9.85
N GLY A 202 -34.62 20.37 -9.71
CA GLY A 202 -35.47 20.63 -8.56
C GLY A 202 -34.86 20.17 -7.24
N ASP A 203 -34.25 18.98 -7.20
CA ASP A 203 -33.57 18.44 -6.02
C ASP A 203 -32.24 19.15 -5.73
N PHE A 204 -31.46 19.49 -6.76
CA PHE A 204 -30.26 20.33 -6.64
C PHE A 204 -30.62 21.66 -5.96
N LEU A 205 -31.70 22.30 -6.40
CA LEU A 205 -32.21 23.56 -5.84
C LEU A 205 -32.84 23.44 -4.44
N ARG A 206 -33.12 22.24 -3.91
CA ARG A 206 -33.64 22.08 -2.54
C ARG A 206 -32.69 22.64 -1.49
N LEU A 207 -31.39 22.35 -1.58
CA LEU A 207 -30.40 22.83 -0.61
C LEU A 207 -30.36 24.37 -0.53
N PRO A 208 -30.15 25.13 -1.63
CA PRO A 208 -30.18 26.59 -1.57
C PRO A 208 -31.57 27.15 -1.26
N LEU A 209 -32.67 26.50 -1.66
CA LEU A 209 -34.03 26.93 -1.31
C LEU A 209 -34.28 26.83 0.20
N TYR A 210 -33.92 25.71 0.84
CA TYR A 210 -34.03 25.56 2.29
C TYR A 210 -33.06 26.49 3.03
N ALA A 211 -31.85 26.71 2.52
CA ALA A 211 -30.91 27.68 3.08
C ALA A 211 -31.49 29.12 3.04
N ALA A 212 -32.13 29.50 1.93
CA ALA A 212 -32.80 30.80 1.78
C ALA A 212 -34.04 30.91 2.68
N LEU A 213 -34.90 29.88 2.74
CA LEU A 213 -36.09 29.84 3.60
C LEU A 213 -35.73 29.94 5.09
N LEU A 214 -34.67 29.26 5.50
CA LEU A 214 -34.18 29.29 6.88
C LEU A 214 -33.30 30.51 7.17
N SER A 215 -32.85 31.26 6.16
CA SER A 215 -31.93 32.39 6.33
C SER A 215 -32.40 33.48 7.32
N PRO A 216 -33.71 33.83 7.46
CA PRO A 216 -34.15 34.82 8.44
C PRO A 216 -33.98 34.35 9.90
N LEU A 217 -33.90 33.04 10.13
CA LEU A 217 -33.62 32.44 11.43
C LEU A 217 -32.13 32.12 11.60
N LEU A 218 -31.48 31.62 10.53
CA LEU A 218 -30.07 31.26 10.55
C LEU A 218 -29.18 32.50 10.66
N ILE A 219 -29.35 33.54 9.85
CA ILE A 219 -28.48 34.74 9.86
C ILE A 219 -28.34 35.36 11.26
N PRO A 220 -29.42 35.67 12.02
CA PRO A 220 -29.27 36.23 13.37
C PRO A 220 -28.76 35.23 14.42
N THR A 221 -28.97 33.92 14.22
CA THR A 221 -28.44 32.90 15.14
C THR A 221 -27.02 32.44 14.80
N LEU A 222 -26.55 32.67 13.57
CA LEU A 222 -25.28 32.19 13.05
C LEU A 222 -24.07 32.67 13.87
N PRO A 223 -23.97 33.94 14.32
CA PRO A 223 -22.89 34.36 15.22
C PRO A 223 -22.87 33.56 16.53
N PHE A 224 -24.04 33.27 17.10
CA PHE A 224 -24.15 32.44 18.31
C PHE A 224 -23.80 30.97 18.03
N LEU A 225 -24.22 30.41 16.89
CA LEU A 225 -23.87 29.04 16.48
C LEU A 225 -22.37 28.90 16.16
N ILE A 226 -21.74 29.92 15.58
CA ILE A 226 -20.29 30.00 15.32
C ILE A 226 -19.51 30.09 16.62
N LEU A 227 -19.93 30.95 17.56
CA LEU A 227 -19.31 31.04 18.89
C LEU A 227 -19.51 29.75 19.71
N LEU A 228 -20.69 29.14 19.66
CA LEU A 228 -20.97 27.85 20.32
C LEU A 228 -20.16 26.71 19.69
N LEU A 229 -20.05 26.67 18.36
CA LEU A 229 -19.17 25.73 17.65
C LEU A 229 -17.73 25.92 18.09
N ARG A 230 -17.21 27.17 18.09
CA ARG A 230 -15.83 27.44 18.46
C ARG A 230 -15.53 27.13 19.91
N TRP A 231 -16.48 27.41 20.81
CA TRP A 231 -16.38 27.03 22.22
C TRP A 231 -16.34 25.50 22.36
N ARG A 232 -17.22 24.77 21.66
CA ARG A 232 -17.21 23.30 21.64
C ARG A 232 -15.94 22.71 21.05
N GLU A 233 -15.43 23.24 19.94
CA GLU A 233 -14.14 22.80 19.36
C GLU A 233 -12.97 23.02 20.32
N THR A 234 -13.01 24.04 21.20
CA THR A 234 -11.94 24.36 22.15
C THR A 234 -12.11 23.71 23.54
N HIS A 235 -13.26 23.12 23.85
CA HIS A 235 -13.58 22.57 25.18
C HIS A 235 -14.07 21.10 25.17
N ASP A 236 -14.46 20.53 24.03
CA ASP A 236 -14.79 19.10 23.95
C ASP A 236 -13.49 18.25 24.10
N PRO A 237 -13.42 17.25 24.99
CA PRO A 237 -12.20 16.48 25.23
C PRO A 237 -11.86 15.55 24.06
N VAL A 238 -10.57 15.52 23.68
CA VAL A 238 -10.00 14.49 22.82
C VAL A 238 -9.61 13.30 23.71
N LEU A 239 -10.13 12.11 23.38
CA LEU A 239 -9.75 10.86 24.04
C LEU A 239 -9.26 9.91 22.95
N ALA A 240 -7.95 9.72 22.90
CA ALA A 240 -7.26 8.94 21.89
C ALA A 240 -6.12 8.03 22.50
N PRO A 241 -6.45 6.99 23.30
CA PRO A 241 -5.49 5.99 23.82
C PRO A 241 -4.88 4.99 22.80
N VAL A 242 -4.75 3.70 23.19
CA VAL A 242 -3.89 2.64 22.58
C VAL A 242 -4.60 1.26 22.74
N PRO A 243 -4.39 0.23 21.89
CA PRO A 243 -5.20 -1.00 21.86
C PRO A 243 -4.49 -2.24 22.39
N SER A 244 -5.19 -3.37 22.28
CA SER A 244 -4.58 -4.68 22.06
C SER A 244 -4.13 -4.88 20.59
N ILE A 245 -2.87 -5.27 20.40
CA ILE A 245 -2.27 -5.67 19.11
C ILE A 245 -3.06 -6.82 18.43
N GLU A 246 -3.69 -7.68 19.23
CA GLU A 246 -4.50 -8.80 18.77
C GLU A 246 -5.68 -8.36 17.87
N ARG A 247 -6.35 -7.24 18.20
CA ARG A 247 -7.47 -6.73 17.40
C ARG A 247 -7.02 -6.27 16.01
N ASN A 248 -5.83 -5.67 15.92
CA ASN A 248 -5.26 -5.26 14.62
C ASN A 248 -4.84 -6.45 13.76
N ARG A 249 -4.34 -7.54 14.36
CA ARG A 249 -4.07 -8.79 13.62
C ARG A 249 -5.36 -9.40 13.04
N GLN A 250 -6.45 -9.39 13.82
CA GLN A 250 -7.74 -9.94 13.42
C GLN A 250 -8.45 -9.12 12.33
N LEU A 251 -8.26 -7.80 12.31
CA LEU A 251 -8.74 -6.96 11.21
C LEU A 251 -7.95 -7.22 9.92
N LYS A 252 -6.61 -7.19 9.99
CA LYS A 252 -5.76 -7.41 8.80
C LYS A 252 -5.89 -8.81 8.19
N SER A 253 -6.32 -9.83 8.94
CA SER A 253 -6.45 -11.20 8.41
C SER A 253 -7.70 -11.42 7.53
N ILE A 254 -8.70 -10.53 7.58
CA ILE A 254 -9.95 -10.61 6.81
C ILE A 254 -10.04 -9.56 5.69
N GLU A 255 -8.95 -8.82 5.44
CA GLU A 255 -8.82 -7.74 4.47
C GLU A 255 -7.82 -8.11 3.35
N ASP A 256 -7.75 -7.30 2.30
CA ASP A 256 -6.76 -7.35 1.20
C ASP A 256 -6.72 -8.68 0.41
N ARG A 257 -7.87 -9.36 0.26
CA ARG A 257 -7.99 -10.67 -0.42
C ARG A 257 -8.53 -10.63 -1.85
N ASP A 258 -9.11 -9.51 -2.25
CA ASP A 258 -9.55 -9.22 -3.62
C ASP A 258 -9.13 -7.79 -4.00
N VAL A 259 -9.28 -7.42 -5.27
CA VAL A 259 -9.02 -6.07 -5.78
C VAL A 259 -9.90 -5.06 -5.06
N THR A 260 -11.18 -5.41 -4.81
CA THR A 260 -12.15 -4.59 -4.10
C THR A 260 -12.32 -5.07 -2.65
N ASN A 261 -11.99 -4.22 -1.69
CA ASN A 261 -12.09 -4.46 -0.27
C ASN A 261 -13.29 -3.72 0.37
N GLN A 262 -13.53 -4.00 1.65
CA GLN A 262 -14.64 -3.45 2.42
C GLN A 262 -14.17 -2.80 3.72
N TYR A 263 -14.74 -1.64 4.04
CA TYR A 263 -14.48 -0.92 5.29
C TYR A 263 -15.79 -0.75 6.07
N SER A 264 -15.75 -0.95 7.39
CA SER A 264 -16.89 -0.78 8.29
C SER A 264 -16.43 -0.24 9.64
N THR A 265 -16.99 0.89 10.07
CA THR A 265 -16.75 1.46 11.40
C THR A 265 -18.05 1.90 12.05
N ILE A 266 -18.11 1.84 13.38
CA ILE A 266 -19.19 2.40 14.19
C ILE A 266 -18.55 3.24 15.30
N GLY A 267 -19.23 4.30 15.71
CA GLY A 267 -18.81 5.09 16.86
C GLY A 267 -19.91 5.98 17.41
N SER A 268 -19.75 6.39 18.66
CA SER A 268 -20.67 7.28 19.35
C SER A 268 -20.48 8.76 18.97
N LEU A 269 -21.53 9.57 19.03
CA LEU A 269 -21.47 11.02 18.80
C LEU A 269 -21.16 11.81 20.09
N LYS A 270 -20.50 12.96 19.93
CA LYS A 270 -20.34 13.96 21.00
C LYS A 270 -21.73 14.40 21.52
N PRO A 271 -21.98 14.41 22.83
CA PRO A 271 -23.32 14.54 23.39
C PRO A 271 -23.94 15.94 23.23
N GLY A 272 -25.28 16.00 23.24
CA GLY A 272 -26.07 17.22 23.27
C GLY A 272 -26.84 17.53 21.98
N ARG A 273 -27.92 18.31 22.10
CA ARG A 273 -28.85 18.62 20.99
C ARG A 273 -28.16 19.34 19.82
N PHE A 274 -27.21 20.23 20.10
CA PHE A 274 -26.44 20.96 19.09
C PHE A 274 -25.62 20.02 18.19
N ARG A 275 -24.80 19.12 18.78
CA ARG A 275 -24.00 18.15 18.01
C ARG A 275 -24.89 17.24 17.15
N ARG A 276 -25.98 16.69 17.70
CA ARG A 276 -26.95 15.86 16.93
C ARG A 276 -27.61 16.61 15.76
N TRP A 277 -27.97 17.89 15.95
CA TRP A 277 -28.51 18.73 14.88
C TRP A 277 -27.45 19.00 13.80
N LEU A 278 -26.25 19.40 14.23
CA LEU A 278 -25.12 19.71 13.34
C LEU A 278 -24.72 18.51 12.49
N THR A 279 -24.57 17.32 13.06
CA THR A 279 -24.30 16.09 12.29
C THR A 279 -25.45 15.74 11.35
N THR A 280 -26.70 16.01 11.71
CA THR A 280 -27.84 15.79 10.80
C THR A 280 -27.78 16.74 9.60
N ALA A 281 -27.46 18.02 9.81
CA ALA A 281 -27.29 18.99 8.72
C ALA A 281 -26.08 18.66 7.84
N ILE A 282 -24.96 18.25 8.44
CA ILE A 282 -23.73 17.84 7.73
C ILE A 282 -23.97 16.61 6.85
N LEU A 283 -24.57 15.54 7.37
CA LEU A 283 -24.81 14.34 6.57
C LEU A 283 -25.78 14.64 5.41
N TRP A 284 -26.78 15.50 5.62
CA TRP A 284 -27.65 15.96 4.53
C TRP A 284 -26.92 16.77 3.44
N ILE A 285 -25.92 17.59 3.81
CA ILE A 285 -25.04 18.27 2.84
C ILE A 285 -24.13 17.28 2.10
N ILE A 286 -23.60 16.27 2.80
CA ILE A 286 -22.76 15.20 2.21
C ILE A 286 -23.59 14.37 1.23
N ASP A 287 -24.82 14.00 1.59
CA ASP A 287 -25.77 13.28 0.74
C ASP A 287 -26.07 14.06 -0.55
N TRP A 288 -26.43 15.34 -0.42
CA TRP A 288 -26.64 16.23 -1.56
C TRP A 288 -25.38 16.37 -2.43
N SER A 289 -24.21 16.49 -1.81
CA SER A 289 -22.92 16.62 -2.53
C SER A 289 -22.56 15.33 -3.28
N GLY A 290 -22.78 14.15 -2.68
CA GLY A 290 -22.58 12.86 -3.33
C GLY A 290 -23.50 12.68 -4.54
N ARG A 291 -24.76 13.09 -4.42
CA ARG A 291 -25.76 12.95 -5.49
C ARG A 291 -25.64 13.98 -6.63
N HIS A 292 -24.94 15.11 -6.43
CA HIS A 292 -24.88 16.21 -7.41
C HIS A 292 -23.49 16.67 -7.84
N LEU A 293 -22.45 16.51 -7.00
CA LEU A 293 -21.08 16.99 -7.28
C LEU A 293 -20.10 15.85 -7.57
N PHE A 294 -20.29 14.67 -6.97
CA PHE A 294 -19.37 13.54 -7.03
C PHE A 294 -19.99 12.34 -7.77
N THR A 295 -20.36 12.53 -9.03
CA THR A 295 -21.17 11.58 -9.82
C THR A 295 -20.43 10.95 -11.00
N ALA A 296 -19.13 11.20 -11.13
CA ALA A 296 -18.34 10.90 -12.34
C ALA A 296 -17.03 10.14 -12.03
N GLY A 297 -17.11 9.06 -11.25
CA GLY A 297 -15.98 8.16 -11.01
C GLY A 297 -14.95 8.66 -9.99
N ARG A 298 -15.30 9.64 -9.15
CA ARG A 298 -14.43 10.15 -8.07
C ARG A 298 -15.18 10.86 -6.94
N LEU A 299 -14.70 10.66 -5.72
CA LEU A 299 -15.01 11.46 -4.54
C LEU A 299 -13.84 12.41 -4.27
N GLY A 300 -14.01 13.69 -4.60
CA GLY A 300 -12.89 14.65 -4.60
C GLY A 300 -11.79 14.21 -5.57
N ARG A 301 -10.61 13.84 -5.04
CA ARG A 301 -9.46 13.31 -5.78
C ARG A 301 -9.30 11.77 -5.71
N VAL A 302 -10.17 11.06 -4.99
CA VAL A 302 -10.09 9.59 -4.86
C VAL A 302 -11.04 8.92 -5.85
N ASN A 303 -10.51 8.03 -6.69
CA ASN A 303 -11.26 7.29 -7.72
C ASN A 303 -11.52 5.81 -7.38
N THR A 304 -10.88 5.29 -6.33
CA THR A 304 -10.97 3.88 -5.89
C THR A 304 -12.23 3.55 -5.10
N ILE A 305 -13.00 4.53 -4.62
CA ILE A 305 -14.18 4.31 -3.76
C ILE A 305 -15.41 4.04 -4.63
N HIS A 306 -16.03 2.87 -4.50
CA HIS A 306 -17.24 2.48 -5.25
C HIS A 306 -18.53 2.95 -4.58
N PHE A 307 -18.62 2.75 -3.26
CA PHE A 307 -19.80 3.09 -2.45
C PHE A 307 -19.34 3.55 -1.07
N ALA A 308 -20.03 4.53 -0.49
CA ALA A 308 -19.87 4.92 0.91
C ALA A 308 -21.21 5.34 1.51
N SER A 309 -21.41 5.11 2.81
CA SER A 309 -22.71 5.27 3.46
C SER A 309 -22.55 5.63 4.93
N TRP A 310 -23.41 6.53 5.44
CA TRP A 310 -23.45 6.96 6.84
C TRP A 310 -24.87 6.78 7.37
N THR A 311 -25.04 5.95 8.40
CA THR A 311 -26.35 5.60 8.95
C THR A 311 -26.39 5.91 10.45
N PHE A 312 -27.39 6.70 10.89
CA PHE A 312 -27.60 6.92 12.32
C PHE A 312 -28.21 5.68 12.98
N LEU A 313 -27.73 5.36 14.19
CA LEU A 313 -28.27 4.30 15.03
C LEU A 313 -28.65 4.87 16.41
N ASP A 314 -29.59 4.17 17.06
CA ASP A 314 -30.00 4.36 18.46
C ASP A 314 -30.30 5.83 18.81
N ASP A 315 -31.43 6.35 18.29
CA ASP A 315 -31.89 7.74 18.42
C ASP A 315 -30.89 8.80 17.96
N LYS A 316 -30.01 8.48 16.99
CA LYS A 316 -28.86 9.29 16.60
C LYS A 316 -27.92 9.53 17.80
N ARG A 317 -27.52 8.44 18.49
CA ARG A 317 -26.40 8.41 19.45
C ARG A 317 -25.15 7.78 18.84
N ARG A 318 -25.29 6.83 17.91
CA ARG A 318 -24.19 6.22 17.14
C ARG A 318 -24.32 6.56 15.66
N VAL A 319 -23.21 6.52 14.93
CA VAL A 319 -23.16 6.49 13.47
C VAL A 319 -22.40 5.23 13.06
N PHE A 320 -22.98 4.48 12.13
CA PHE A 320 -22.29 3.43 11.39
C PHE A 320 -21.90 3.96 10.00
N PHE A 321 -20.67 3.68 9.60
CA PHE A 321 -20.10 4.01 8.30
C PHE A 321 -19.69 2.72 7.59
N ALA A 322 -20.11 2.55 6.33
CA ALA A 322 -19.67 1.44 5.49
C ALA A 322 -19.23 1.95 4.12
N SER A 323 -18.11 1.44 3.64
CA SER A 323 -17.48 1.80 2.36
C SER A 323 -16.98 0.54 1.63
N ASN A 324 -16.88 0.62 0.30
CA ASN A 324 -16.29 -0.38 -0.59
C ASN A 324 -15.33 0.32 -1.57
N TYR A 325 -14.14 -0.23 -1.77
CA TYR A 325 -13.04 0.46 -2.43
C TYR A 325 -12.02 -0.50 -3.06
N ASP A 326 -11.24 -0.05 -4.03
CA ASP A 326 -10.14 -0.82 -4.62
C ASP A 326 -8.78 -0.54 -3.95
N GLY A 327 -7.94 -1.57 -3.86
CA GLY A 327 -6.61 -1.53 -3.25
C GLY A 327 -6.59 -1.97 -1.77
N SER A 328 -5.42 -1.87 -1.12
CA SER A 328 -5.25 -2.30 0.27
C SER A 328 -5.82 -1.30 1.28
N ARG A 329 -6.14 -1.75 2.51
CA ARG A 329 -6.61 -0.85 3.58
C ARG A 329 -5.60 0.27 3.89
N GLU A 330 -4.30 -0.01 3.90
CA GLU A 330 -3.29 1.04 4.10
C GLU A 330 -3.34 2.11 2.99
N ALA A 331 -3.34 1.70 1.71
CA ALA A 331 -3.42 2.63 0.58
C ALA A 331 -4.71 3.46 0.59
N TYR A 332 -5.84 2.86 0.97
CA TYR A 332 -7.12 3.54 1.17
C TYR A 332 -7.04 4.62 2.27
N ASN A 333 -6.49 4.30 3.45
CA ASN A 333 -6.37 5.28 4.53
C ASN A 333 -5.40 6.42 4.19
N ASP A 334 -4.31 6.12 3.49
CA ASP A 334 -3.35 7.12 3.05
C ASP A 334 -3.96 8.04 1.96
N ASP A 335 -4.75 7.50 1.03
CA ASP A 335 -5.54 8.32 0.10
C ASP A 335 -6.55 9.20 0.85
N PHE A 336 -7.22 8.67 1.87
CA PHE A 336 -8.21 9.43 2.64
C PHE A 336 -7.61 10.62 3.40
N ILE A 337 -6.39 10.49 3.93
CA ILE A 337 -5.67 11.57 4.62
C ILE A 337 -5.09 12.57 3.62
N ASN A 338 -4.39 12.09 2.58
CA ASN A 338 -3.67 12.98 1.67
C ASN A 338 -4.61 13.68 0.65
N LYS A 339 -5.71 13.04 0.24
CA LYS A 339 -6.57 13.54 -0.85
C LYS A 339 -7.92 14.12 -0.41
N VAL A 340 -8.50 13.69 0.73
CA VAL A 340 -9.87 14.08 1.16
C VAL A 340 -10.06 14.37 2.66
N ALA A 341 -9.01 14.70 3.41
CA ALA A 341 -9.07 14.99 4.85
C ALA A 341 -10.10 16.07 5.26
N TYR A 342 -10.36 17.07 4.41
CA TYR A 342 -11.42 18.06 4.63
C TYR A 342 -12.82 17.44 4.73
N GLY A 343 -13.08 16.38 3.96
CA GLY A 343 -14.34 15.63 3.96
C GLY A 343 -14.46 14.72 5.18
N LEU A 344 -13.35 14.13 5.63
CA LEU A 344 -13.27 13.41 6.90
C LEU A 344 -13.60 14.33 8.08
N ASN A 345 -12.98 15.51 8.13
CA ASN A 345 -13.22 16.51 9.16
C ASN A 345 -14.69 16.92 9.21
N LEU A 346 -15.28 17.23 8.06
CA LEU A 346 -16.69 17.58 7.99
C LEU A 346 -17.57 16.43 8.53
N ALA A 347 -17.38 15.20 8.02
CA ALA A 347 -18.22 14.05 8.36
C ALA A 347 -18.07 13.57 9.82
N PHE A 348 -16.84 13.51 10.35
CA PHE A 348 -16.52 12.76 11.57
C PHE A 348 -16.13 13.62 12.79
N SER A 349 -15.90 14.94 12.65
CA SER A 349 -15.58 15.87 13.75
C SER A 349 -16.53 15.83 14.96
N ASN A 350 -17.78 15.44 14.73
CA ASN A 350 -18.83 15.33 15.74
C ASN A 350 -18.86 13.94 16.43
N GLY A 351 -18.02 12.99 16.02
CA GLY A 351 -17.77 11.73 16.71
C GLY A 351 -17.05 11.93 18.04
N LEU A 352 -17.38 11.11 19.03
CA LEU A 352 -16.71 11.05 20.32
C LEU A 352 -15.25 10.61 20.14
N GLY A 353 -14.29 11.26 20.81
CA GLY A 353 -12.86 10.99 20.63
C GLY A 353 -12.21 11.62 19.39
N TYR A 354 -12.97 11.96 18.33
CA TYR A 354 -12.39 12.58 17.12
C TYR A 354 -11.63 13.87 17.46
N PRO A 355 -10.44 14.11 16.86
CA PRO A 355 -9.58 15.26 17.13
C PRO A 355 -10.24 16.63 17.12
N GLN A 356 -9.52 17.60 17.67
CA GLN A 356 -9.88 19.01 17.54
C GLN A 356 -9.85 19.43 16.06
N THR A 357 -11.02 19.74 15.50
CA THR A 357 -11.14 20.50 14.26
C THR A 357 -11.08 22.00 14.52
N ASN A 358 -10.81 22.73 13.46
CA ASN A 358 -10.83 24.18 13.42
C ASN A 358 -11.83 24.60 12.34
N TRP A 359 -12.99 25.11 12.76
CA TRP A 359 -14.13 25.42 11.88
C TRP A 359 -14.66 24.21 11.09
N LEU A 360 -14.74 23.03 11.72
CA LEU A 360 -15.20 21.73 11.19
C LEU A 360 -14.44 21.15 9.99
N ILE A 361 -13.57 21.92 9.33
CA ILE A 361 -12.94 21.55 8.04
C ILE A 361 -11.41 21.48 8.16
N PHE A 362 -10.81 22.39 8.93
CA PHE A 362 -9.35 22.49 9.06
C PHE A 362 -8.84 21.71 10.29
N ASP A 363 -7.53 21.48 10.29
CA ASP A 363 -6.79 20.69 11.28
C ASP A 363 -7.40 19.27 11.40
N GLY A 364 -7.85 18.81 12.57
CA GLY A 364 -8.64 17.57 12.69
C GLY A 364 -7.90 16.31 12.23
N ALA A 365 -8.22 15.79 11.04
CA ALA A 365 -7.49 14.72 10.35
C ALA A 365 -6.01 15.08 10.12
N HIS A 366 -5.70 16.37 9.94
CA HIS A 366 -4.35 16.90 9.88
C HIS A 366 -3.69 17.11 11.25
N HIS A 367 -4.43 17.04 12.37
CA HIS A 367 -3.84 16.74 13.67
C HIS A 367 -3.49 15.25 13.70
N GLU A 368 -2.61 14.84 12.79
CA GLU A 368 -2.60 13.47 12.29
C GLU A 368 -2.15 12.48 13.37
N GLN A 369 -1.44 12.90 14.43
CA GLN A 369 -1.19 12.03 15.58
C GLN A 369 -2.42 11.81 16.46
N ASP A 370 -3.33 12.76 16.60
CA ASP A 370 -4.60 12.53 17.30
C ASP A 370 -5.63 11.87 16.38
N PHE A 371 -5.63 12.18 15.08
CA PHE A 371 -6.51 11.52 14.11
C PHE A 371 -6.13 10.06 13.93
N LYS A 372 -4.84 9.80 13.75
CA LYS A 372 -4.32 8.45 13.90
C LYS A 372 -4.63 8.00 15.32
N ARG A 373 -4.16 8.51 16.48
CA ARG A 373 -4.57 7.97 17.83
C ARG A 373 -6.08 7.77 18.10
N PHE A 374 -7.00 8.33 17.32
CA PHE A 374 -8.43 8.00 17.35
C PHE A 374 -8.73 6.74 16.52
N LEU A 375 -8.34 6.74 15.24
CA LEU A 375 -8.26 5.57 14.34
C LEU A 375 -7.26 4.48 14.83
N PHE A 376 -6.42 4.89 15.77
CA PHE A 376 -5.30 4.28 16.47
C PHE A 376 -5.49 4.44 18.01
N HIS A 377 -6.74 4.42 18.52
CA HIS A 377 -7.05 3.85 19.88
C HIS A 377 -6.88 2.31 19.81
N HIS A 378 -5.82 1.95 19.10
CA HIS A 378 -5.76 1.12 17.90
C HIS A 378 -4.31 1.25 17.27
N GLN A 379 -3.30 1.98 17.87
CA GLN A 379 -1.83 1.66 18.14
C GLN A 379 -0.78 2.85 18.13
N ILE A 380 0.30 2.82 18.94
CA ILE A 380 1.43 3.84 19.02
C ILE A 380 2.75 3.27 19.72
N PRO A 381 3.93 3.97 19.83
CA PRO A 381 5.30 3.39 19.65
C PRO A 381 6.42 3.85 20.68
N THR A 382 7.77 3.77 20.47
CA THR A 382 8.70 4.75 19.79
C THR A 382 10.24 4.39 19.86
N GLN A 383 11.11 4.72 18.86
CA GLN A 383 12.64 4.91 18.80
C GLN A 383 13.58 3.75 18.16
N ALA A 384 14.70 3.71 17.31
CA ALA A 384 15.81 4.45 16.50
C ALA A 384 16.52 3.55 15.36
N ILE A 385 17.69 3.64 14.58
CA ILE A 385 18.87 4.48 14.02
C ILE A 385 19.89 3.57 13.15
N ALA A 386 20.34 3.91 11.91
CA ALA A 386 21.59 3.50 11.13
C ALA A 386 21.69 4.15 9.70
N ASP A 387 22.86 4.43 9.10
CA ASP A 387 22.98 5.36 7.90
C ASP A 387 24.03 5.05 6.79
N ARG A 388 25.35 5.04 7.08
CA ARG A 388 26.43 5.08 6.05
C ARG A 388 26.65 3.75 5.28
N GLY A 389 27.26 3.85 4.08
CA GLY A 389 27.49 2.72 3.16
C GLY A 389 28.95 2.32 2.86
N PHE A 390 29.94 2.90 3.55
CA PHE A 390 31.35 2.41 3.58
C PHE A 390 32.06 2.19 2.23
N GLY A 391 31.79 3.01 1.20
CA GLY A 391 32.35 2.85 -0.14
C GLY A 391 33.88 2.99 -0.29
N SER A 392 34.61 3.32 0.79
CA SER A 392 36.09 3.36 0.78
C SER A 392 36.75 2.03 1.13
N LEU A 393 35.97 1.00 1.49
CA LEU A 393 36.45 -0.36 1.74
C LEU A 393 36.01 -1.23 0.55
N THR A 394 36.94 -1.61 -0.31
CA THR A 394 36.68 -2.31 -1.58
C THR A 394 36.19 -3.74 -1.37
N GLY A 395 36.80 -4.48 -0.44
CA GLY A 395 36.45 -5.87 -0.13
C GLY A 395 35.19 -5.97 0.73
N ALA A 396 34.33 -6.95 0.41
CA ALA A 396 33.15 -7.29 1.19
C ALA A 396 32.94 -8.81 1.27
N CYS A 397 32.30 -9.26 2.35
CA CYS A 397 31.72 -10.59 2.46
C CYS A 397 30.43 -10.54 3.30
N TYR A 398 29.48 -11.41 2.99
CA TYR A 398 28.11 -11.41 3.54
C TYR A 398 27.83 -12.76 4.21
N LEU A 399 28.57 -13.10 5.27
CA LEU A 399 28.56 -14.44 5.85
C LEU A 399 27.18 -14.80 6.42
N LEU A 400 26.61 -15.86 5.85
CA LEU A 400 25.32 -16.43 6.24
C LEU A 400 25.56 -17.61 7.19
N LEU A 401 25.05 -17.49 8.42
CA LEU A 401 25.29 -18.44 9.50
C LEU A 401 23.97 -18.97 10.05
N ARG A 402 23.91 -20.27 10.34
CA ARG A 402 22.81 -20.92 11.07
C ARG A 402 23.31 -21.31 12.46
N ILE A 403 22.61 -20.87 13.50
CA ILE A 403 23.01 -21.10 14.91
C ILE A 403 22.60 -22.52 15.32
N GLN A 404 23.55 -23.31 15.81
CA GLN A 404 23.31 -24.65 16.37
C GLN A 404 23.31 -24.62 17.91
N SER A 405 24.10 -23.73 18.54
CA SER A 405 24.12 -23.52 19.98
C SER A 405 24.17 -22.04 20.33
N SER A 406 23.09 -21.51 20.91
CA SER A 406 23.01 -20.12 21.35
C SER A 406 23.98 -19.78 22.49
N ALA A 407 24.27 -20.74 23.37
CA ALA A 407 25.22 -20.60 24.46
C ALA A 407 26.67 -20.41 24.00
N LEU A 408 27.05 -20.97 22.84
CA LEU A 408 28.36 -20.76 22.21
C LEU A 408 28.35 -19.55 21.26
N ALA A 409 27.25 -19.33 20.55
CA ALA A 409 27.11 -18.23 19.60
C ALA A 409 27.06 -16.85 20.30
N LYS A 410 26.32 -16.68 21.41
CA LYS A 410 26.18 -15.37 22.08
C LYS A 410 27.51 -14.76 22.56
N PRO A 411 28.44 -15.49 23.22
CA PRO A 411 29.77 -14.99 23.54
C PRO A 411 30.58 -14.59 22.29
N TRP A 412 30.57 -15.41 21.25
CA TRP A 412 31.33 -15.14 20.02
C TRP A 412 30.78 -13.94 19.24
N LEU A 413 29.46 -13.84 19.08
CA LEU A 413 28.83 -12.71 18.40
C LEU A 413 29.04 -11.37 19.14
N ARG A 414 29.19 -11.39 20.48
CA ARG A 414 29.60 -10.22 21.28
C ARG A 414 31.06 -9.79 21.05
N SER A 415 31.92 -10.66 20.53
CA SER A 415 33.33 -10.30 20.30
C SER A 415 33.53 -9.34 19.12
N PHE A 416 32.55 -9.22 18.22
CA PHE A 416 32.62 -8.32 17.08
C PHE A 416 32.37 -6.86 17.50
N ASN A 417 33.34 -5.99 17.21
CA ASN A 417 33.20 -4.55 17.39
C ASN A 417 32.32 -3.95 16.27
N ILE A 418 31.01 -4.11 16.41
CA ILE A 418 30.01 -3.66 15.43
C ILE A 418 30.09 -2.14 15.26
N THR A 419 30.18 -1.70 14.01
CA THR A 419 30.55 -0.32 13.68
C THR A 419 29.39 0.65 13.86
N SER A 420 29.50 1.53 14.86
CA SER A 420 28.52 2.59 15.09
C SER A 420 28.54 3.66 14.00
N LEU A 421 27.40 4.31 13.80
CA LEU A 421 27.30 5.49 12.93
C LEU A 421 28.17 6.66 13.41
N ALA A 422 28.39 6.80 14.72
CA ALA A 422 29.23 7.85 15.28
C ALA A 422 30.70 7.67 14.83
N GLN A 423 31.28 6.48 15.02
CA GLN A 423 32.61 6.14 14.53
C GLN A 423 32.70 6.27 13.00
N ALA A 424 31.69 5.78 12.27
CA ALA A 424 31.64 5.86 10.81
C ALA A 424 31.49 7.30 10.27
N ARG A 425 31.08 8.27 11.10
CA ARG A 425 31.00 9.69 10.75
C ARG A 425 32.29 10.46 11.02
N THR A 426 33.03 10.13 12.10
CA THR A 426 34.22 10.88 12.54
C THR A 426 35.54 10.41 11.93
N GLN A 427 35.66 9.13 11.53
CA GLN A 427 36.92 8.56 11.04
C GLN A 427 36.73 7.60 9.87
N ARG A 428 37.79 7.40 9.06
CA ARG A 428 37.88 6.25 8.14
C ARG A 428 38.26 5.02 8.96
N LEU A 429 37.55 3.93 8.74
CA LEU A 429 37.78 2.64 9.41
C LEU A 429 38.44 1.68 8.41
N PRO A 430 39.50 0.94 8.79
CA PRO A 430 40.16 -0.04 7.92
C PRO A 430 39.38 -1.37 7.81
N LEU A 431 38.44 -1.58 8.74
CA LEU A 431 37.67 -2.79 8.94
C LEU A 431 36.32 -2.40 9.55
N VAL A 432 35.23 -2.98 9.03
CA VAL A 432 33.86 -2.74 9.50
C VAL A 432 33.13 -4.08 9.62
N TYR A 433 32.46 -4.24 10.76
CA TYR A 433 31.51 -5.33 11.03
C TYR A 433 30.10 -4.76 11.15
N GLN A 434 29.12 -5.41 10.52
CA GLN A 434 27.69 -5.20 10.77
C GLN A 434 26.99 -6.56 10.89
N ILE A 435 25.91 -6.64 11.67
CA ILE A 435 25.22 -7.88 11.98
C ILE A 435 23.69 -7.70 11.93
N ALA A 436 22.99 -8.66 11.34
CA ALA A 436 21.53 -8.71 11.27
C ALA A 436 21.02 -10.16 11.40
N PHE A 437 19.77 -10.34 11.82
CA PHE A 437 19.19 -11.64 12.18
C PHE A 437 17.85 -11.87 11.48
N THR A 438 17.56 -13.09 11.04
CA THR A 438 16.21 -13.46 10.58
C THR A 438 15.27 -13.71 11.78
N ALA A 439 13.97 -13.90 11.53
CA ALA A 439 13.04 -14.35 12.55
C ALA A 439 13.49 -15.68 13.18
N ALA A 440 13.88 -16.66 12.36
CA ALA A 440 14.45 -17.93 12.81
C ALA A 440 15.72 -17.74 13.68
N GLY A 441 16.58 -16.78 13.32
CA GLY A 441 17.80 -16.50 14.09
C GLY A 441 17.57 -15.83 15.44
N LEU A 442 16.60 -14.93 15.55
CA LEU A 442 16.19 -14.35 16.82
C LEU A 442 15.52 -15.40 17.74
N LEU A 443 14.67 -16.26 17.18
CA LEU A 443 14.10 -17.40 17.90
C LEU A 443 15.20 -18.35 18.40
N ALA A 444 16.19 -18.66 17.58
CA ALA A 444 17.34 -19.48 17.96
C ALA A 444 18.23 -18.84 19.06
N LEU A 445 18.16 -17.52 19.24
CA LEU A 445 18.82 -16.79 20.34
C LEU A 445 17.97 -16.67 21.62
N GLY A 446 16.74 -17.21 21.61
CA GLY A 446 15.80 -17.20 22.73
C GLY A 446 14.92 -15.95 22.82
N THR A 447 14.75 -15.19 21.72
CA THR A 447 13.92 -13.98 21.67
C THR A 447 12.53 -14.30 21.11
N GLU A 448 11.47 -13.75 21.73
CA GLU A 448 10.11 -13.84 21.17
C GLU A 448 10.02 -13.00 19.87
N VAL A 449 9.72 -13.67 18.75
CA VAL A 449 9.46 -13.02 17.46
C VAL A 449 7.98 -13.20 17.12
N THR A 450 7.17 -12.22 17.50
CA THR A 450 5.73 -12.19 17.21
C THR A 450 5.30 -10.77 16.82
N PRO A 451 4.13 -10.59 16.17
CA PRO A 451 3.58 -9.25 15.96
C PRO A 451 3.29 -8.54 17.30
N LYS A 452 3.05 -9.31 18.38
CA LYS A 452 2.84 -8.78 19.73
C LYS A 452 4.14 -8.17 20.33
N ALA A 453 5.30 -8.74 20.01
CA ALA A 453 6.58 -8.15 20.36
C ALA A 453 6.91 -6.88 19.55
N GLY A 454 6.17 -6.60 18.47
CA GLY A 454 6.32 -5.41 17.62
C GLY A 454 7.03 -5.64 16.28
N PHE A 455 7.18 -6.88 15.83
CA PHE A 455 7.78 -7.17 14.52
C PHE A 455 6.77 -7.05 13.36
N ASP A 456 7.22 -6.50 12.23
CA ASP A 456 6.47 -6.41 10.95
C ASP A 456 6.14 -7.85 10.45
N PRO A 457 4.87 -8.22 10.16
CA PRO A 457 4.49 -9.60 9.83
C PRO A 457 5.34 -10.21 8.71
N GLN A 458 5.61 -9.43 7.67
CA GLN A 458 6.56 -9.72 6.60
C GLN A 458 7.88 -10.32 7.09
N PHE A 459 8.52 -9.74 8.10
CA PHE A 459 9.78 -10.21 8.66
C PHE A 459 9.63 -11.54 9.42
N ILE A 460 8.50 -11.73 10.10
CA ILE A 460 8.20 -12.91 10.92
C ILE A 460 7.92 -14.12 10.04
N ASP A 461 7.11 -13.92 9.01
CA ASP A 461 6.81 -14.93 7.99
C ASP A 461 8.09 -15.28 7.22
N GLY A 462 8.89 -14.27 6.84
CA GLY A 462 10.01 -14.41 5.92
C GLY A 462 9.61 -14.26 4.44
N ILE A 463 10.60 -14.09 3.57
CA ILE A 463 10.37 -13.73 2.16
C ILE A 463 9.81 -14.89 1.30
N ALA A 464 10.16 -16.14 1.64
CA ALA A 464 9.92 -17.33 0.82
C ALA A 464 9.00 -18.38 1.47
N SER A 465 8.32 -18.02 2.56
CA SER A 465 7.41 -18.90 3.31
C SER A 465 5.99 -18.97 2.75
N ASP A 466 5.59 -17.97 1.95
CA ASP A 466 4.30 -17.91 1.26
C ASP A 466 4.51 -17.82 -0.26
N GLU A 467 3.84 -18.72 -0.99
CA GLU A 467 3.76 -18.72 -2.45
C GLU A 467 3.14 -17.41 -2.97
N ARG A 468 2.20 -16.82 -2.22
CA ARG A 468 1.56 -15.53 -2.56
C ARG A 468 2.56 -14.37 -2.47
N ARG A 469 3.40 -14.34 -1.45
CA ARG A 469 4.49 -13.35 -1.33
C ARG A 469 5.51 -13.53 -2.46
N SER A 470 5.84 -14.78 -2.77
CA SER A 470 6.74 -15.11 -3.89
C SER A 470 6.19 -14.57 -5.23
N HIS A 471 4.93 -14.85 -5.56
CA HIS A 471 4.23 -14.30 -6.72
C HIS A 471 4.12 -12.76 -6.68
N GLN A 472 3.80 -12.16 -5.52
CA GLN A 472 3.75 -10.69 -5.35
C GLN A 472 5.09 -10.02 -5.68
N LEU A 473 6.21 -10.65 -5.35
CA LEU A 473 7.56 -10.14 -5.64
C LEU A 473 8.05 -10.46 -7.06
N GLY A 474 7.33 -11.29 -7.82
CA GLY A 474 7.77 -11.87 -9.09
C GLY A 474 8.84 -12.97 -8.92
N ASP A 475 8.99 -13.52 -7.71
CA ASP A 475 9.87 -14.62 -7.37
C ASP A 475 9.25 -15.96 -7.80
N GLU A 476 9.15 -16.12 -9.11
CA GLU A 476 8.50 -17.23 -9.81
C GLU A 476 9.39 -17.74 -10.96
N GLY A 477 9.08 -18.91 -11.51
CA GLY A 477 9.83 -19.48 -12.64
C GLY A 477 11.31 -19.62 -12.28
N ALA A 478 12.20 -18.97 -13.04
CA ALA A 478 13.63 -18.96 -12.75
C ALA A 478 13.98 -18.30 -11.40
N ASN A 479 13.14 -17.39 -10.89
CA ASN A 479 13.32 -16.73 -9.59
C ASN A 479 12.63 -17.46 -8.42
N ALA A 480 11.91 -18.55 -8.66
CA ALA A 480 11.17 -19.25 -7.62
C ALA A 480 12.09 -19.72 -6.46
N PRO A 481 11.64 -19.67 -5.18
CA PRO A 481 12.46 -20.08 -4.04
C PRO A 481 13.04 -21.50 -4.10
N ALA A 482 12.40 -22.41 -4.84
CA ALA A 482 12.92 -23.76 -5.10
C ALA A 482 14.24 -23.79 -5.89
N ASN A 483 14.60 -22.70 -6.58
CA ASN A 483 15.84 -22.55 -7.35
C ASN A 483 16.94 -21.77 -6.59
N TRP A 484 16.69 -21.36 -5.35
CA TRP A 484 17.63 -20.57 -4.56
C TRP A 484 18.70 -21.45 -3.91
N HIS A 485 19.93 -20.94 -3.82
CA HIS A 485 21.04 -21.60 -3.12
C HIS A 485 20.87 -21.50 -1.59
N TRP A 486 20.19 -20.44 -1.10
CA TRP A 486 19.95 -20.18 0.32
C TRP A 486 18.66 -19.37 0.53
N GLY A 487 18.15 -19.37 1.77
CA GLY A 487 16.96 -18.60 2.18
C GLY A 487 15.70 -19.43 2.43
N VAL A 488 15.78 -20.76 2.28
CA VAL A 488 14.67 -21.70 2.51
C VAL A 488 15.10 -22.91 3.33
N GLY A 489 14.23 -23.37 4.24
CA GLY A 489 14.40 -24.60 5.01
C GLY A 489 15.70 -24.66 5.82
N GLU A 490 16.49 -25.71 5.63
CA GLU A 490 17.80 -25.87 6.31
C GLU A 490 18.86 -24.86 5.84
N GLN A 491 18.71 -24.30 4.63
CA GLN A 491 19.56 -23.22 4.11
C GLN A 491 19.00 -21.82 4.43
N GLU A 492 17.99 -21.72 5.30
CA GLU A 492 17.60 -20.42 5.88
C GLU A 492 18.69 -19.93 6.86
N PRO A 493 19.23 -18.71 6.69
CA PRO A 493 20.18 -18.12 7.62
C PRO A 493 19.51 -17.71 8.93
N HIS A 494 20.25 -17.80 10.03
CA HIS A 494 19.89 -17.18 11.31
C HIS A 494 20.55 -15.81 11.45
N VAL A 495 21.79 -15.67 10.96
CA VAL A 495 22.60 -14.45 11.06
C VAL A 495 23.19 -14.09 9.69
N LEU A 496 23.16 -12.81 9.35
CA LEU A 496 23.99 -12.18 8.33
C LEU A 496 25.07 -11.36 9.02
N LEU A 497 26.34 -11.76 8.87
CA LEU A 497 27.51 -11.03 9.34
C LEU A 497 28.22 -10.40 8.14
N ILE A 498 28.10 -9.07 8.02
CA ILE A 498 28.71 -8.29 6.94
C ILE A 498 30.11 -7.85 7.36
N LEU A 499 31.10 -8.29 6.58
CA LEU A 499 32.51 -7.97 6.75
C LEU A 499 32.94 -7.04 5.63
N LEU A 500 33.46 -5.85 5.93
CA LEU A 500 34.04 -4.93 4.94
C LEU A 500 35.49 -4.59 5.32
N ALA A 501 36.41 -4.67 4.35
CA ALA A 501 37.84 -4.45 4.55
C ALA A 501 38.50 -3.99 3.23
N ALA A 502 39.83 -3.84 3.22
CA ALA A 502 40.60 -3.83 1.97
C ALA A 502 40.68 -5.25 1.36
N ASP A 503 40.78 -5.38 0.04
CA ASP A 503 40.77 -6.68 -0.67
C ASP A 503 41.93 -7.60 -0.25
N THR A 504 43.06 -7.02 0.15
CA THR A 504 44.23 -7.75 0.66
C THR A 504 44.01 -8.38 2.04
N ALA A 505 42.99 -7.94 2.78
CA ALA A 505 42.69 -8.38 4.15
C ALA A 505 41.36 -9.13 4.29
N ILE A 506 40.41 -8.96 3.35
CA ILE A 506 39.09 -9.60 3.45
C ILE A 506 39.18 -11.14 3.39
N ASN A 507 40.08 -11.70 2.58
CA ASN A 507 40.18 -13.16 2.37
C ASN A 507 40.67 -13.92 3.61
N SER A 508 41.68 -13.40 4.32
CA SER A 508 42.14 -13.98 5.59
C SER A 508 41.09 -13.81 6.68
N LEU A 509 40.55 -12.60 6.83
CA LEU A 509 39.49 -12.31 7.80
C LEU A 509 38.29 -13.25 7.64
N VAL A 510 37.83 -13.50 6.41
CA VAL A 510 36.71 -14.41 6.14
C VAL A 510 37.05 -15.84 6.54
N LYS A 511 38.24 -16.33 6.18
CA LYS A 511 38.69 -17.69 6.55
C LYS A 511 38.75 -17.88 8.06
N ASP A 512 39.31 -16.90 8.78
CA ASP A 512 39.45 -16.94 10.24
C ASP A 512 38.08 -16.82 10.91
N THR A 513 37.20 -15.95 10.39
CA THR A 513 35.81 -15.77 10.88
C THR A 513 34.98 -17.03 10.67
N CYS A 514 35.06 -17.70 9.51
CA CYS A 514 34.36 -18.96 9.26
C CYS A 514 34.85 -20.08 10.18
N SER A 515 36.16 -20.15 10.43
CA SER A 515 36.75 -21.13 11.34
C SER A 515 36.28 -20.90 12.79
N ALA A 516 36.21 -19.63 13.21
CA ALA A 516 35.69 -19.25 14.52
C ALA A 516 34.17 -19.49 14.65
N ALA A 517 33.38 -19.29 13.58
CA ALA A 517 31.94 -19.54 13.57
C ALA A 517 31.61 -21.01 13.88
N VAL A 518 32.35 -21.94 13.29
CA VAL A 518 32.19 -23.39 13.55
C VAL A 518 32.54 -23.73 14.99
N ALA A 519 33.64 -23.18 15.52
CA ALA A 519 34.01 -23.35 16.92
C ALA A 519 32.98 -22.73 17.90
N ALA A 520 32.29 -21.68 17.48
CA ALA A 520 31.21 -21.00 18.21
C ALA A 520 29.82 -21.66 18.04
N GLY A 521 29.74 -22.88 17.52
CA GLY A 521 28.46 -23.59 17.38
C GLY A 521 27.52 -22.99 16.33
N CYS A 522 28.08 -22.44 15.24
CA CYS A 522 27.33 -22.00 14.06
C CYS A 522 27.80 -22.76 12.81
N THR A 523 26.87 -23.14 11.93
CA THR A 523 27.18 -23.68 10.60
C THR A 523 27.12 -22.57 9.56
N VAL A 524 28.16 -22.45 8.73
CA VAL A 524 28.19 -21.54 7.58
C VAL A 524 27.32 -22.12 6.46
N ILE A 525 26.40 -21.33 5.90
CA ILE A 525 25.50 -21.78 4.83
C ILE A 525 26.27 -21.87 3.51
N SER A 526 26.10 -23.02 2.84
CA SER A 526 26.74 -23.29 1.55
C SER A 526 25.98 -22.57 0.44
N GLY A 527 26.70 -22.03 -0.55
CA GLY A 527 26.12 -21.12 -1.55
C GLY A 527 26.50 -19.65 -1.36
N ASN A 528 27.23 -19.31 -0.30
CA ASN A 528 28.05 -18.08 -0.21
C ASN A 528 29.52 -18.42 0.11
N THR A 529 30.11 -19.27 -0.73
CA THR A 529 31.56 -19.52 -0.74
C THR A 529 32.28 -18.19 -1.01
N PRO A 530 33.43 -17.88 -0.37
CA PRO A 530 34.18 -16.65 -0.64
C PRO A 530 34.95 -16.73 -1.97
N THR A 531 34.21 -16.84 -3.08
CA THR A 531 34.71 -16.90 -4.45
C THR A 531 34.83 -15.50 -5.03
N SER A 532 36.05 -14.99 -4.97
CA SER A 532 36.52 -13.71 -5.51
C SER A 532 36.15 -12.45 -4.72
N THR A 533 37.21 -11.73 -4.36
CA THR A 533 37.22 -10.28 -4.10
C THR A 533 36.49 -9.50 -5.19
N THR A 534 35.86 -8.39 -4.81
CA THR A 534 35.35 -7.36 -5.72
C THR A 534 36.47 -6.70 -6.52
N THR A 535 36.85 -7.33 -7.64
CA THR A 535 37.65 -6.68 -8.71
C THR A 535 36.85 -5.58 -9.40
N THR A 536 35.52 -5.60 -9.28
CA THR A 536 34.60 -4.55 -9.70
C THR A 536 34.68 -3.30 -8.80
N PRO A 537 35.02 -2.12 -9.36
CA PRO A 537 35.05 -0.87 -8.60
C PRO A 537 33.69 -0.54 -7.97
N ILE A 538 33.69 -0.16 -6.69
CA ILE A 538 32.49 0.31 -6.00
C ILE A 538 31.96 1.55 -6.71
N GLY A 539 30.71 1.48 -7.17
CA GLY A 539 30.05 2.54 -7.93
C GLY A 539 29.72 2.16 -9.37
N ARG A 540 30.10 0.97 -9.86
CA ARG A 540 29.48 0.33 -11.03
C ARG A 540 28.83 -1.01 -10.66
N GLU A 541 27.79 -1.38 -11.40
CA GLU A 541 27.18 -2.72 -11.37
C GLU A 541 27.62 -3.56 -12.59
N PRO A 542 27.39 -4.89 -12.62
CA PRO A 542 27.93 -5.80 -13.63
C PRO A 542 27.52 -5.58 -15.09
N PHE A 543 26.36 -4.97 -15.39
CA PHE A 543 26.05 -4.58 -16.77
C PHE A 543 26.89 -3.38 -17.24
N GLY A 544 27.54 -2.65 -16.33
CA GLY A 544 28.51 -1.59 -16.59
C GLY A 544 28.05 -0.19 -16.15
N PHE A 545 26.83 -0.05 -15.64
CA PHE A 545 26.23 1.23 -15.27
C PHE A 545 26.73 1.73 -13.91
N ALA A 546 26.84 3.06 -13.77
CA ALA A 546 27.15 3.66 -12.49
C ALA A 546 25.96 3.58 -11.50
N ASP A 547 26.19 3.02 -10.31
CA ASP A 547 25.19 2.84 -9.24
C ASP A 547 25.56 3.57 -7.94
N GLY A 548 24.61 3.66 -7.02
CA GLY A 548 24.72 4.37 -5.73
C GLY A 548 24.30 5.84 -5.80
N ILE A 549 24.09 6.39 -7.00
CA ILE A 549 23.86 7.82 -7.27
C ILE A 549 22.56 8.35 -6.64
N SER A 550 21.44 7.63 -6.83
CA SER A 550 20.14 8.06 -6.34
C SER A 550 19.81 7.36 -5.02
N GLN A 551 20.10 8.05 -3.92
CA GLN A 551 19.79 7.66 -2.55
C GLN A 551 18.93 8.75 -1.90
N PRO A 552 17.99 8.43 -1.00
CA PRO A 552 17.33 9.42 -0.18
C PRO A 552 18.30 10.10 0.80
N ASP A 553 18.09 11.38 1.05
CA ASP A 553 18.65 12.12 2.19
C ASP A 553 17.68 12.01 3.38
N TYR A 554 18.16 12.22 4.61
CA TYR A 554 17.38 12.03 5.84
C TYR A 554 17.51 13.21 6.80
N ASP A 555 16.40 13.60 7.42
CA ASP A 555 16.39 14.72 8.36
C ASP A 555 16.87 14.35 9.75
N TRP A 556 18.19 14.18 9.88
CA TRP A 556 18.90 13.96 11.14
C TRP A 556 18.65 15.01 12.23
N GLY A 557 18.09 16.17 11.88
CA GLY A 557 17.74 17.24 12.82
C GLY A 557 16.33 17.17 13.42
N GLY A 558 15.41 16.36 12.87
CA GLY A 558 14.02 16.33 13.33
C GLY A 558 13.25 17.66 13.13
N THR A 559 13.64 18.41 12.10
CA THR A 559 13.10 19.71 11.67
C THR A 559 12.02 19.61 10.60
N LEU A 560 11.93 18.46 9.92
CA LEU A 560 10.94 18.16 8.90
C LEU A 560 9.60 17.82 9.55
N ILE A 561 8.56 18.56 9.15
CA ILE A 561 7.16 18.32 9.51
C ILE A 561 6.46 17.83 8.22
N PRO A 562 6.11 16.54 8.10
CA PRO A 562 5.34 16.03 6.97
C PRO A 562 3.87 16.48 7.01
N GLY A 563 3.15 16.29 5.90
CA GLY A 563 1.77 16.76 5.72
C GLY A 563 1.69 18.26 5.38
N GLY A 564 2.81 18.85 4.96
CA GLY A 564 2.95 20.30 4.74
C GLY A 564 2.97 20.71 3.28
N ALA A 565 2.87 22.02 3.02
CA ALA A 565 2.93 22.59 1.66
C ALA A 565 4.26 22.35 0.89
N ARG A 566 5.26 21.71 1.53
CA ARG A 566 6.50 21.22 0.91
C ARG A 566 6.34 19.85 0.24
N ASP A 567 5.34 19.07 0.64
CA ASP A 567 5.11 17.70 0.17
C ASP A 567 4.29 17.65 -1.13
N LEU A 568 3.62 18.77 -1.43
CA LEU A 568 3.11 19.13 -2.76
C LEU A 568 4.23 19.27 -3.82
N THR A 569 5.50 19.12 -3.45
CA THR A 569 6.65 19.13 -4.37
C THR A 569 7.59 17.98 -4.02
N TYR A 570 8.17 17.32 -5.02
CA TYR A 570 9.10 16.21 -4.76
C TYR A 570 10.33 16.71 -3.99
N ARG A 571 10.64 16.01 -2.90
CA ARG A 571 11.86 16.17 -2.11
C ARG A 571 12.59 14.83 -1.99
N ASN A 572 13.92 14.88 -2.05
CA ASN A 572 14.76 13.71 -1.83
C ASN A 572 15.17 13.55 -0.36
N LYS A 573 15.03 14.61 0.44
CA LYS A 573 15.14 14.59 1.90
C LYS A 573 13.87 14.06 2.55
N LEU A 574 14.01 13.04 3.39
CA LEU A 574 12.93 12.31 4.06
C LEU A 574 13.00 12.40 5.59
N ALA A 575 11.90 12.05 6.24
CA ALA A 575 11.85 11.81 7.68
C ALA A 575 12.65 10.55 8.07
N MET A 576 13.27 10.56 9.25
CA MET A 576 14.15 9.47 9.70
C MET A 576 13.43 8.11 9.78
N GLY A 577 12.13 8.10 10.06
CA GLY A 577 11.32 6.89 10.18
C GLY A 577 11.01 6.15 8.88
N GLU A 578 11.57 6.53 7.73
CA GLU A 578 11.60 5.68 6.53
C GLU A 578 12.83 4.75 6.50
N LEU A 579 13.89 5.10 7.22
CA LEU A 579 15.12 4.30 7.32
C LEU A 579 15.21 3.58 8.66
N LEU A 580 14.72 4.24 9.72
CA LEU A 580 15.03 3.97 11.11
C LEU A 580 13.77 3.57 11.87
N LEU A 581 13.73 2.34 12.37
CA LEU A 581 12.62 1.91 13.19
C LEU A 581 12.45 2.90 14.35
N GLY A 582 11.22 3.16 14.75
CA GLY A 582 11.01 4.01 15.90
C GLY A 582 11.21 5.54 15.70
N TYR A 583 11.51 6.08 14.51
CA TYR A 583 11.42 7.54 14.29
C TYR A 583 10.14 7.99 13.60
N PRO A 584 9.79 9.30 13.66
CA PRO A 584 8.78 9.89 12.80
C PRO A 584 9.13 9.60 11.34
N ASN A 585 8.24 8.90 10.66
CA ASN A 585 8.31 8.50 9.27
C ASN A 585 7.68 9.58 8.38
N GLU A 586 7.47 9.32 7.09
CA GLU A 586 6.91 10.31 6.17
C GLU A 586 5.45 10.70 6.46
N TYR A 587 4.76 9.98 7.34
CA TYR A 587 3.46 10.40 7.88
C TYR A 587 3.60 11.21 9.18
N GLY A 588 4.80 11.32 9.75
CA GLY A 588 5.04 11.93 11.06
C GLY A 588 4.81 10.98 12.24
N PHE A 589 4.30 9.77 12.02
CA PHE A 589 4.21 8.73 13.06
C PHE A 589 5.47 7.93 13.13
N ILE A 590 5.62 7.33 14.30
CA ILE A 590 6.50 6.23 14.46
C ILE A 590 5.64 4.98 14.33
N GLY A 591 5.98 4.11 13.37
CA GLY A 591 5.29 2.83 13.19
C GLY A 591 5.62 1.83 14.30
N ASP A 592 4.93 0.69 14.29
CA ASP A 592 5.27 -0.45 15.15
C ASP A 592 6.68 -0.97 14.86
N TYR A 593 7.36 -1.40 15.93
CA TYR A 593 8.74 -1.89 15.92
C TYR A 593 8.99 -2.65 17.25
N PRO A 594 10.03 -3.49 17.36
CA PRO A 594 10.24 -4.31 18.57
C PRO A 594 10.54 -3.49 19.83
N THR A 595 9.62 -3.46 20.79
CA THR A 595 9.72 -2.59 21.99
C THR A 595 10.41 -3.26 23.18
N THR A 596 10.25 -4.59 23.32
CA THR A 596 10.81 -5.41 24.39
C THR A 596 12.33 -5.23 24.49
N ASP A 597 12.84 -5.01 25.71
CA ASP A 597 14.29 -4.92 26.00
C ASP A 597 15.08 -3.87 25.16
N GLU A 598 14.42 -2.80 24.72
CA GLU A 598 14.92 -1.81 23.73
C GLU A 598 15.36 -2.43 22.39
N LEU A 599 14.98 -3.67 22.05
CA LEU A 599 15.55 -4.44 20.94
C LEU A 599 15.48 -3.72 19.59
N GLY A 600 14.34 -3.10 19.27
CA GLY A 600 14.10 -2.31 18.06
C GLY A 600 14.72 -0.92 18.06
N ARG A 601 15.21 -0.39 19.21
CA ARG A 601 15.92 0.89 19.26
C ARG A 601 17.28 0.74 18.61
N ASN A 602 17.60 1.70 17.74
CA ASN A 602 18.80 1.75 16.93
C ASN A 602 18.84 0.71 15.79
N GLY A 603 17.68 0.17 15.35
CA GLY A 603 17.57 -0.85 14.30
C GLY A 603 16.83 -0.46 13.01
N SER A 604 16.78 -1.40 12.08
CA SER A 604 16.16 -1.29 10.74
C SER A 604 15.89 -2.69 10.16
N TYR A 605 14.94 -2.85 9.25
CA TYR A 605 14.78 -4.08 8.46
C TYR A 605 15.69 -4.05 7.23
N LEU A 606 16.45 -5.12 7.04
CA LEU A 606 17.42 -5.30 5.97
C LEU A 606 16.95 -6.42 5.05
N VAL A 607 16.59 -6.07 3.81
CA VAL A 607 16.31 -7.06 2.75
C VAL A 607 17.61 -7.35 2.03
N TYR A 608 18.02 -8.63 1.97
CA TYR A 608 19.17 -9.08 1.19
C TYR A 608 18.70 -10.02 0.09
N ARG A 609 19.04 -9.71 -1.17
CA ARG A 609 18.80 -10.56 -2.35
C ARG A 609 20.12 -10.82 -3.06
N HIS A 610 20.43 -12.08 -3.29
CA HIS A 610 21.53 -12.52 -4.13
C HIS A 610 21.03 -12.56 -5.58
N LEU A 611 21.47 -11.62 -6.40
CA LEU A 611 21.00 -11.45 -7.78
C LEU A 611 22.12 -11.77 -8.76
N ALA A 612 22.05 -12.90 -9.46
CA ALA A 612 22.97 -13.22 -10.55
C ALA A 612 22.56 -12.46 -11.82
N GLN A 613 23.52 -11.96 -12.59
CA GLN A 613 23.29 -11.14 -13.80
C GLN A 613 23.92 -11.81 -15.03
N ASP A 614 23.12 -12.10 -16.06
CA ASP A 614 23.62 -12.58 -17.35
C ASP A 614 24.12 -11.40 -18.20
N VAL A 615 25.32 -10.92 -17.86
CA VAL A 615 25.95 -9.76 -18.52
C VAL A 615 26.21 -10.02 -20.02
N ALA A 616 26.59 -11.25 -20.37
CA ALA A 616 26.81 -11.65 -21.75
C ALA A 616 25.48 -11.72 -22.53
N GLY A 617 24.46 -12.37 -21.98
CA GLY A 617 23.13 -12.46 -22.60
C GLY A 617 22.43 -11.11 -22.76
N PHE A 618 22.55 -10.22 -21.77
CA PHE A 618 22.06 -8.83 -21.84
C PHE A 618 22.65 -8.08 -23.03
N TRP A 619 23.99 -7.97 -23.08
CA TRP A 619 24.66 -7.21 -24.12
C TRP A 619 24.58 -7.86 -25.50
N GLN A 620 24.61 -9.19 -25.61
CA GLN A 620 24.35 -9.89 -26.86
C GLN A 620 22.91 -9.72 -27.37
N TRP A 621 21.91 -9.70 -26.48
CA TRP A 621 20.52 -9.51 -26.91
C TRP A 621 20.31 -8.08 -27.42
N LEU A 622 20.81 -7.07 -26.72
CA LEU A 622 20.74 -5.67 -27.14
C LEU A 622 21.43 -5.44 -28.50
N ALA A 623 22.62 -6.02 -28.70
CA ALA A 623 23.33 -5.97 -29.99
C ALA A 623 22.54 -6.59 -31.15
N ARG A 624 21.65 -7.58 -30.88
CA ARG A 624 20.75 -8.16 -31.89
C ARG A 624 19.51 -7.30 -32.17
N GLN A 625 19.13 -6.38 -31.28
CA GLN A 625 17.95 -5.52 -31.47
C GLN A 625 18.27 -4.24 -32.25
N ASP A 626 19.36 -3.53 -31.91
CA ASP A 626 19.62 -2.18 -32.44
C ASP A 626 21.10 -1.97 -32.87
N GLY A 627 21.93 -3.03 -32.85
CA GLY A 627 23.33 -2.98 -33.32
C GLY A 627 24.17 -1.95 -32.58
N ASP A 628 24.68 -0.95 -33.31
CA ASP A 628 25.43 0.20 -32.74
C ASP A 628 24.59 0.98 -31.71
N GLY A 629 23.26 0.93 -31.79
CA GLY A 629 22.32 1.54 -30.84
C GLY A 629 22.18 0.79 -29.51
N ALA A 630 22.80 -0.39 -29.34
CA ALA A 630 22.63 -1.26 -28.17
C ALA A 630 22.92 -0.56 -26.82
N ILE A 631 23.89 0.36 -26.78
CA ILE A 631 24.19 1.15 -25.57
C ILE A 631 23.04 2.12 -25.27
N ALA A 632 22.61 2.92 -26.24
CA ALA A 632 21.50 3.87 -26.06
C ALA A 632 20.18 3.16 -25.68
N LEU A 633 19.95 1.94 -26.16
CA LEU A 633 18.82 1.12 -25.74
C LEU A 633 18.95 0.64 -24.29
N ALA A 634 20.13 0.19 -23.86
CA ALA A 634 20.40 -0.15 -22.47
C ALA A 634 20.24 1.07 -21.52
N GLU A 635 20.74 2.23 -21.94
CA GLU A 635 20.62 3.48 -21.19
C GLU A 635 19.15 3.91 -21.02
N ARG A 636 18.31 3.66 -22.02
CA ARG A 636 16.84 3.83 -21.93
C ARG A 636 16.18 2.83 -20.99
N MET A 637 16.61 1.57 -20.98
CA MET A 637 16.10 0.55 -20.05
C MET A 637 16.43 0.89 -18.59
N VAL A 638 17.65 1.35 -18.33
CA VAL A 638 18.06 1.82 -16.99
C VAL A 638 17.39 3.15 -16.65
N GLY A 639 17.28 4.06 -17.61
CA GLY A 639 16.88 5.46 -17.45
C GLY A 639 18.05 6.41 -17.15
N ARG A 640 19.29 6.00 -17.42
CA ARG A 640 20.55 6.75 -17.21
C ARG A 640 21.61 6.36 -18.23
N GLN A 641 22.55 7.26 -18.48
CA GLN A 641 23.78 6.94 -19.23
C GLN A 641 24.70 6.00 -18.42
N LEU A 642 25.62 5.29 -19.10
CA LEU A 642 26.57 4.36 -18.45
C LEU A 642 27.45 5.01 -17.35
N ASP A 643 27.80 6.28 -17.51
CA ASP A 643 28.55 7.07 -16.50
C ASP A 643 27.69 7.50 -15.30
N GLY A 644 26.38 7.26 -15.36
CA GLY A 644 25.40 7.65 -14.36
C GLY A 644 24.67 8.97 -14.63
N ALA A 645 24.99 9.70 -15.70
CA ALA A 645 24.30 10.94 -16.03
C ALA A 645 22.81 10.71 -16.36
N PRO A 646 21.94 11.73 -16.18
CA PRO A 646 20.56 11.68 -16.68
C PRO A 646 20.53 11.47 -18.20
N LEU A 647 19.43 10.90 -18.73
CA LEU A 647 19.27 10.80 -20.18
C LEU A 647 19.22 12.20 -20.85
N PRO A 648 19.86 12.37 -22.03
CA PRO A 648 19.88 13.65 -22.74
C PRO A 648 18.47 14.19 -23.01
N GLY A 649 18.20 15.41 -22.56
CA GLY A 649 16.87 16.05 -22.64
C GLY A 649 16.14 16.16 -21.30
N LEU A 650 16.52 15.37 -20.28
CA LEU A 650 16.00 15.56 -18.91
C LEU A 650 16.53 16.87 -18.34
N GLN A 651 15.62 17.78 -18.00
CA GLN A 651 15.96 19.10 -17.48
C GLN A 651 16.39 19.03 -16.00
N SER A 652 17.39 19.85 -15.66
CA SER A 652 17.83 20.00 -14.27
C SER A 652 16.75 20.66 -13.43
N ALA A 653 16.49 20.12 -12.23
CA ALA A 653 15.46 20.58 -11.31
C ALA A 653 16.00 20.68 -9.88
N THR A 654 15.78 21.82 -9.23
CA THR A 654 16.23 22.07 -7.86
C THR A 654 15.36 21.30 -6.86
N THR A 655 15.88 20.21 -6.28
CA THR A 655 15.17 19.36 -5.31
C THR A 655 15.89 19.34 -3.96
N THR A 656 15.16 19.43 -2.85
CA THR A 656 15.77 19.46 -1.51
C THR A 656 16.34 18.08 -1.12
N GLY A 657 17.55 18.09 -0.54
CA GLY A 657 18.34 16.88 -0.27
C GLY A 657 18.97 16.28 -1.54
N THR A 658 19.43 17.10 -2.49
CA THR A 658 20.05 16.63 -3.75
C THR A 658 21.20 17.54 -4.17
N ASP A 659 22.37 17.29 -3.62
CA ASP A 659 23.57 18.12 -3.86
C ASP A 659 24.35 17.73 -5.14
N SER A 660 24.00 16.58 -5.75
CA SER A 660 24.64 16.10 -6.99
C SER A 660 23.83 16.47 -8.25
N PRO A 661 24.42 17.16 -9.24
CA PRO A 661 23.78 17.44 -10.52
C PRO A 661 23.29 16.19 -11.25
N GLN A 662 23.95 15.03 -11.08
CA GLN A 662 23.54 13.76 -11.68
C GLN A 662 22.19 13.23 -11.17
N ASN A 663 21.65 13.77 -10.06
CA ASN A 663 20.37 13.35 -9.48
C ASN A 663 19.32 14.47 -9.42
N ALA A 664 19.70 15.72 -9.73
CA ALA A 664 18.85 16.90 -9.69
C ALA A 664 17.96 17.03 -10.94
N PHE A 665 16.95 16.16 -11.07
CA PHE A 665 15.96 16.21 -12.17
C PHE A 665 14.60 15.64 -11.71
N LEU A 666 13.54 15.91 -12.48
CA LEU A 666 12.19 15.39 -12.27
C LEU A 666 11.57 14.91 -13.59
N PHE A 667 10.61 13.99 -13.53
CA PHE A 667 9.84 13.54 -14.70
C PHE A 667 8.62 14.42 -15.01
N ALA A 668 8.40 15.50 -14.25
CA ALA A 668 7.27 16.42 -14.42
C ALA A 668 7.25 17.12 -15.80
N ASN A 669 8.41 17.30 -16.43
CA ASN A 669 8.55 17.88 -17.78
C ASN A 669 8.66 16.80 -18.88
N ASP A 670 8.43 15.53 -18.53
CA ASP A 670 8.50 14.35 -19.39
C ASP A 670 7.40 13.34 -18.98
N THR A 671 6.17 13.83 -18.78
CA THR A 671 5.03 13.03 -18.28
C THR A 671 4.80 11.76 -19.09
N ASP A 672 4.94 11.89 -20.40
CA ASP A 672 4.57 10.88 -21.39
C ASP A 672 5.73 9.89 -21.66
N GLY A 673 6.91 10.11 -21.05
CA GLY A 673 8.08 9.25 -21.15
C GLY A 673 8.77 9.27 -22.52
N LEU A 674 8.78 10.43 -23.17
CA LEU A 674 9.41 10.64 -24.48
C LEU A 674 10.93 10.75 -24.37
N VAL A 675 11.45 11.18 -23.21
CA VAL A 675 12.90 11.25 -22.93
C VAL A 675 13.36 10.07 -22.07
N CYS A 676 12.69 9.81 -20.95
CA CYS A 676 12.95 8.68 -20.08
C CYS A 676 11.72 7.77 -20.04
N PRO A 677 11.74 6.60 -20.73
CA PRO A 677 10.58 5.74 -20.86
C PRO A 677 9.90 5.42 -19.54
N ILE A 678 8.56 5.39 -19.52
CA ILE A 678 7.78 5.09 -18.31
C ILE A 678 8.18 3.71 -17.73
N GLY A 679 8.54 2.76 -18.59
CA GLY A 679 9.01 1.44 -18.20
C GLY A 679 10.44 1.37 -17.64
N ALA A 680 11.23 2.44 -17.71
CA ALA A 680 12.65 2.45 -17.35
C ALA A 680 12.89 2.21 -15.84
N HIS A 681 13.95 1.48 -15.51
CA HIS A 681 14.23 1.00 -14.14
C HIS A 681 14.22 2.12 -13.09
N ILE A 682 14.99 3.20 -13.29
CA ILE A 682 15.02 4.30 -12.31
C ILE A 682 13.70 5.08 -12.21
N ARG A 683 12.83 5.01 -13.23
CA ARG A 683 11.51 5.67 -13.27
C ARG A 683 10.42 4.81 -12.62
N ARG A 684 10.55 3.48 -12.68
CA ARG A 684 9.77 2.54 -11.84
C ARG A 684 10.16 2.63 -10.38
N VAL A 685 11.46 2.49 -10.06
CA VAL A 685 11.95 2.39 -8.67
C VAL A 685 11.90 3.72 -7.90
N ASN A 686 11.94 4.86 -8.60
CA ASN A 686 11.63 6.16 -8.02
C ASN A 686 10.90 7.03 -9.06
N PRO A 687 9.56 7.02 -9.08
CA PRO A 687 8.75 7.81 -10.02
C PRO A 687 8.86 9.32 -9.84
N ARG A 688 9.54 9.79 -8.78
CA ARG A 688 9.68 11.22 -8.42
C ARG A 688 8.34 11.97 -8.28
N SER A 689 7.27 11.24 -7.98
CA SER A 689 5.94 11.76 -7.67
C SER A 689 5.94 12.54 -6.35
N ALA A 690 5.18 13.63 -6.33
CA ALA A 690 4.82 14.40 -5.13
C ALA A 690 3.37 14.07 -4.72
N ASP A 691 2.92 14.62 -3.59
CA ASP A 691 1.54 14.39 -3.11
C ASP A 691 0.48 15.09 -3.99
N ASP A 692 0.87 16.17 -4.68
CA ASP A 692 0.13 16.69 -5.82
C ASP A 692 1.03 16.67 -7.08
N PRO A 693 0.73 15.84 -8.09
CA PRO A 693 1.46 15.80 -9.35
C PRO A 693 1.55 17.14 -10.10
N GLN A 694 0.62 18.08 -9.85
CA GLN A 694 0.63 19.42 -10.50
C GLN A 694 1.51 20.44 -9.76
N GLY A 695 1.89 20.16 -8.51
CA GLY A 695 2.66 21.08 -7.68
C GLY A 695 1.81 22.16 -7.00
N ASN A 696 2.47 23.06 -6.29
CA ASN A 696 1.82 24.17 -5.59
C ASN A 696 1.40 25.28 -6.57
N HIS A 697 0.10 25.64 -6.57
CA HIS A 697 -0.49 26.65 -7.43
C HIS A 697 -1.15 27.81 -6.65
N GLY A 698 -0.87 27.92 -5.34
CA GLY A 698 -1.42 28.95 -4.47
C GLY A 698 -2.85 28.66 -3.97
N PHE A 699 -3.22 29.31 -2.88
CA PHE A 699 -4.38 28.97 -2.04
C PHE A 699 -5.66 28.63 -2.82
N LEU A 700 -6.10 29.51 -3.74
CA LEU A 700 -7.37 29.36 -4.44
C LEU A 700 -7.38 28.16 -5.40
N ARG A 701 -6.28 27.93 -6.15
CA ARG A 701 -6.19 26.81 -7.10
C ARG A 701 -5.89 25.50 -6.41
N ASN A 702 -5.12 25.51 -5.32
CA ASN A 702 -4.95 24.34 -4.45
C ASN A 702 -6.30 23.91 -3.87
N LEU A 703 -7.13 24.84 -3.37
CA LEU A 703 -8.47 24.54 -2.87
C LEU A 703 -9.37 23.91 -3.95
N ILE A 704 -9.32 24.41 -5.19
CA ILE A 704 -10.07 23.85 -6.34
C ILE A 704 -9.58 22.43 -6.71
N SER A 705 -8.26 22.18 -6.63
CA SER A 705 -7.65 20.85 -6.81
C SER A 705 -8.10 19.87 -5.71
N THR A 706 -7.90 20.23 -4.44
CA THR A 706 -8.26 19.43 -3.26
C THR A 706 -9.76 19.08 -3.22
N LEU A 707 -10.64 20.01 -3.60
CA LEU A 707 -12.09 19.76 -3.70
C LEU A 707 -12.50 18.92 -4.93
N GLY A 708 -11.56 18.50 -5.79
CA GLY A 708 -11.83 17.62 -6.93
C GLY A 708 -12.41 18.30 -8.16
N PHE A 709 -12.38 19.64 -8.23
CA PHE A 709 -12.93 20.40 -9.36
C PHE A 709 -11.97 20.51 -10.56
N SER A 710 -10.66 20.31 -10.36
CA SER A 710 -9.66 20.29 -11.44
C SER A 710 -8.61 19.20 -11.24
N GLY A 711 -8.49 18.27 -12.20
CA GLY A 711 -7.51 17.17 -12.18
C GLY A 711 -7.82 16.08 -13.22
N THR A 712 -6.78 15.48 -13.77
CA THR A 712 -6.83 14.41 -14.79
C THR A 712 -6.20 13.12 -14.23
N ALA A 713 -6.95 12.01 -14.31
CA ALA A 713 -6.61 10.75 -13.63
C ALA A 713 -5.27 10.11 -14.04
N ILE A 714 -4.68 10.52 -15.17
CA ILE A 714 -3.37 10.05 -15.63
C ILE A 714 -2.25 10.52 -14.68
N HIS A 715 -2.37 11.70 -14.08
CA HIS A 715 -1.32 12.23 -13.20
C HIS A 715 -1.39 11.66 -11.77
N ASP A 716 -2.58 11.43 -11.23
CA ASP A 716 -2.79 10.87 -9.88
C ASP A 716 -2.58 9.33 -9.81
N ALA A 717 -2.14 8.69 -10.90
CA ALA A 717 -2.07 7.23 -11.07
C ALA A 717 -0.85 6.53 -10.41
N VAL A 718 0.04 7.28 -9.74
CA VAL A 718 1.24 6.74 -9.08
C VAL A 718 1.33 7.28 -7.67
N ALA A 719 1.51 6.38 -6.69
CA ALA A 719 1.64 6.73 -5.28
C ALA A 719 2.83 7.69 -5.03
N ALA A 720 2.74 8.52 -3.99
CA ALA A 720 3.73 9.53 -3.67
C ALA A 720 5.09 8.89 -3.31
N ALA A 721 6.13 9.23 -4.06
CA ALA A 721 7.39 8.49 -4.03
C ALA A 721 8.08 8.47 -2.65
N ARG A 722 7.76 9.42 -1.77
CA ARG A 722 8.38 9.60 -0.44
C ARG A 722 8.19 8.41 0.51
N PHE A 723 7.02 7.75 0.48
CA PHE A 723 6.68 6.62 1.37
C PHE A 723 7.33 5.28 1.01
N HIS A 724 7.90 5.18 -0.20
CA HIS A 724 8.36 3.94 -0.81
C HIS A 724 9.88 3.93 -1.06
N ARG A 725 10.60 4.93 -0.54
CA ARG A 725 12.04 5.09 -0.82
C ARG A 725 12.85 4.00 -0.13
N LEU A 726 13.76 3.38 -0.90
CA LEU A 726 14.71 2.38 -0.43
C LEU A 726 16.09 3.00 -0.23
N THR A 727 16.73 2.71 0.91
CA THR A 727 18.16 3.01 1.09
C THR A 727 18.99 1.81 0.69
N ARG A 728 19.59 1.86 -0.51
CA ARG A 728 20.31 0.74 -1.12
C ARG A 728 21.77 0.71 -0.66
N ARG A 729 22.26 -0.46 -0.23
CA ARG A 729 23.60 -0.70 0.32
C ARG A 729 24.25 -1.97 -0.28
N GLY A 730 23.80 -2.37 -1.47
CA GLY A 730 24.31 -3.53 -2.19
C GLY A 730 25.72 -3.33 -2.78
N ARG A 731 26.31 -4.42 -3.24
CA ARG A 731 27.63 -4.46 -3.89
C ARG A 731 27.65 -5.48 -5.03
N PRO A 732 28.41 -5.22 -6.11
CA PRO A 732 28.64 -6.22 -7.16
C PRO A 732 29.46 -7.39 -6.61
N TYR A 733 29.41 -8.51 -7.31
CA TYR A 733 30.34 -9.65 -7.16
C TYR A 733 30.65 -10.22 -8.55
N GLY A 734 31.75 -10.97 -8.65
CA GLY A 734 32.28 -11.42 -9.95
C GLY A 734 33.09 -10.35 -10.70
N PRO A 735 33.60 -10.69 -11.89
CA PRO A 735 34.50 -9.83 -12.67
C PRO A 735 33.79 -8.73 -13.45
N VAL A 736 34.49 -7.62 -13.66
CA VAL A 736 34.10 -6.58 -14.63
C VAL A 736 34.24 -7.10 -16.05
N ILE A 737 33.21 -6.92 -16.87
CA ILE A 737 33.27 -7.10 -18.32
C ILE A 737 32.80 -5.78 -18.95
N GLU A 738 33.63 -5.12 -19.74
CA GLU A 738 33.20 -3.90 -20.46
C GLU A 738 32.14 -4.25 -21.52
N PRO A 739 31.11 -3.41 -21.74
CA PRO A 739 29.97 -3.71 -22.62
C PRO A 739 30.34 -4.26 -24.00
N GLN A 740 31.34 -3.68 -24.67
CA GLN A 740 31.77 -4.09 -26.00
C GLN A 740 32.39 -5.50 -26.01
N ALA A 741 32.98 -5.96 -24.91
CA ALA A 741 33.46 -7.32 -24.76
C ALA A 741 32.31 -8.29 -24.43
N ALA A 742 31.35 -7.87 -23.60
CA ALA A 742 30.16 -8.66 -23.30
C ALA A 742 29.29 -8.92 -24.55
N MET A 743 29.16 -7.94 -25.44
CA MET A 743 28.54 -8.09 -26.77
C MET A 743 29.20 -9.19 -27.61
N GLN A 744 30.51 -9.42 -27.43
CA GLN A 744 31.27 -10.49 -28.10
C GLN A 744 31.23 -11.83 -27.34
N GLY A 745 30.53 -11.90 -26.20
CA GLY A 745 30.42 -13.10 -25.37
C GLY A 745 31.46 -13.26 -24.26
N ALA A 746 32.28 -12.24 -23.98
CA ALA A 746 33.11 -12.25 -22.78
C ALA A 746 32.22 -12.35 -21.52
N GLY A 747 32.67 -13.13 -20.53
CA GLY A 747 31.92 -13.36 -19.28
C GLY A 747 30.84 -14.44 -19.34
N ALA A 748 30.55 -15.03 -20.50
CA ALA A 748 29.56 -16.11 -20.61
C ALA A 748 29.89 -17.29 -19.66
N GLY A 749 28.94 -17.66 -18.80
CA GLY A 749 29.10 -18.74 -17.82
C GLY A 749 29.92 -18.38 -16.57
N GLN A 750 30.32 -17.12 -16.38
CA GLN A 750 30.96 -16.66 -15.13
C GLN A 750 29.90 -16.23 -14.11
N GLU A 751 30.09 -16.57 -12.83
CA GLU A 751 29.19 -16.12 -11.78
C GLU A 751 29.47 -14.64 -11.45
N THR A 752 28.56 -13.76 -11.86
CA THR A 752 28.64 -12.31 -11.67
C THR A 752 27.24 -11.76 -11.35
N GLY A 753 27.16 -10.66 -10.62
CA GLY A 753 25.88 -10.14 -10.16
C GLY A 753 25.97 -9.10 -9.05
N LEU A 754 24.85 -8.90 -8.35
CA LEU A 754 24.68 -7.94 -7.27
C LEU A 754 24.22 -8.65 -5.99
N HIS A 755 24.97 -8.46 -4.91
CA HIS A 755 24.44 -8.60 -3.56
C HIS A 755 23.58 -7.37 -3.28
N PHE A 756 22.29 -7.41 -3.62
CA PHE A 756 21.36 -6.30 -3.36
C PHE A 756 21.00 -6.28 -1.88
N LEU A 757 21.29 -5.17 -1.20
CA LEU A 757 20.83 -4.89 0.15
C LEU A 757 20.02 -3.59 0.17
N CYS A 758 18.89 -3.55 0.87
CA CYS A 758 18.23 -2.29 1.23
C CYS A 758 17.74 -2.26 2.69
N LEU A 759 17.74 -1.06 3.26
CA LEU A 759 17.24 -0.76 4.61
C LEU A 759 15.84 -0.14 4.53
N ASN A 760 14.95 -0.56 5.45
CA ASN A 760 13.52 -0.27 5.48
C ASN A 760 13.03 -0.21 6.95
N THR A 761 11.89 0.44 7.17
CA THR A 761 11.13 0.40 8.44
C THR A 761 9.83 -0.36 8.34
N ASN A 762 9.28 -0.46 7.14
CA ASN A 762 8.12 -1.28 6.84
C ASN A 762 8.38 -2.02 5.53
N ILE A 763 8.52 -3.33 5.60
CA ILE A 763 8.96 -4.15 4.45
C ILE A 763 7.88 -4.12 3.37
N ALA A 764 6.60 -4.15 3.76
CA ALA A 764 5.46 -4.08 2.85
C ALA A 764 5.41 -2.77 2.05
N ARG A 765 5.38 -1.62 2.73
CA ARG A 765 5.24 -0.28 2.13
C ARG A 765 6.46 0.11 1.29
N GLN A 766 7.64 -0.36 1.65
CA GLN A 766 8.89 -0.01 0.97
C GLN A 766 9.29 -1.10 -0.02
N PHE A 767 9.93 -2.19 0.44
CA PHE A 767 10.49 -3.19 -0.47
C PHE A 767 9.44 -3.97 -1.27
N GLU A 768 8.42 -4.56 -0.63
CA GLU A 768 7.43 -5.38 -1.35
C GLU A 768 6.59 -4.52 -2.32
N PHE A 769 6.29 -3.26 -1.97
CA PHE A 769 5.58 -2.35 -2.85
C PHE A 769 6.41 -1.98 -4.09
N VAL A 770 7.69 -1.62 -3.92
CA VAL A 770 8.57 -1.30 -5.07
C VAL A 770 8.82 -2.54 -5.93
N GLN A 771 9.07 -3.71 -5.32
CA GLN A 771 9.32 -4.95 -6.04
C GLN A 771 8.07 -5.48 -6.76
N GLY A 772 6.90 -5.47 -6.11
CA GLY A 772 5.65 -5.96 -6.67
C GLY A 772 4.92 -4.94 -7.54
N ALA A 773 4.52 -3.81 -6.96
CA ALA A 773 3.64 -2.84 -7.62
C ALA A 773 4.33 -2.00 -8.70
N TRP A 774 5.66 -1.81 -8.64
CA TRP A 774 6.41 -1.01 -9.62
C TRP A 774 7.34 -1.84 -10.53
N ILE A 775 8.08 -2.82 -10.01
CA ILE A 775 9.01 -3.66 -10.78
C ILE A 775 8.29 -4.82 -11.50
N ALA A 776 7.66 -5.73 -10.74
CA ALA A 776 7.03 -6.95 -11.28
C ALA A 776 5.66 -6.70 -11.94
N SER A 777 5.00 -5.60 -11.60
CA SER A 777 3.73 -5.19 -12.20
C SER A 777 3.90 -4.77 -13.67
N ALA A 778 3.23 -5.51 -14.55
CA ALA A 778 3.08 -5.15 -15.96
C ALA A 778 2.03 -4.05 -16.23
N LYS A 779 1.58 -3.34 -15.16
CA LYS A 779 0.57 -2.27 -15.18
C LYS A 779 1.05 -0.94 -14.58
N PHE A 780 2.33 -0.83 -14.22
CA PHE A 780 2.91 0.37 -13.61
C PHE A 780 2.60 1.63 -14.44
N ALA A 781 2.13 2.69 -13.78
CA ALA A 781 1.85 4.01 -14.38
C ALA A 781 1.01 3.97 -15.69
N GLY A 782 0.11 2.99 -15.83
CA GLY A 782 -0.77 2.85 -17.00
C GLY A 782 -0.16 2.08 -18.19
N LEU A 783 1.03 1.51 -18.05
CA LEU A 783 1.60 0.56 -19.01
C LEU A 783 0.74 -0.72 -19.10
N ALA A 784 0.95 -1.51 -20.16
CA ALA A 784 0.31 -2.82 -20.31
C ALA A 784 1.23 -3.81 -21.03
N GLY A 785 1.62 -4.88 -20.34
CA GLY A 785 2.47 -5.94 -20.89
C GLY A 785 3.98 -5.64 -20.84
N GLU A 786 4.37 -4.62 -20.08
CA GLU A 786 5.77 -4.25 -19.83
C GLU A 786 6.08 -4.37 -18.34
N GLN A 787 6.97 -5.28 -17.96
CA GLN A 787 7.61 -5.30 -16.64
C GLN A 787 8.85 -4.39 -16.61
N ASP A 788 9.53 -4.28 -15.46
CA ASP A 788 10.87 -3.71 -15.38
C ASP A 788 11.84 -4.42 -16.35
N PRO A 789 12.60 -3.69 -17.19
CA PRO A 789 13.41 -4.28 -18.25
C PRO A 789 14.65 -5.04 -17.75
N LEU A 790 15.03 -4.88 -16.47
CA LEU A 790 16.15 -5.60 -15.85
C LEU A 790 15.65 -6.74 -14.94
N LEU A 791 14.69 -6.43 -14.06
CA LEU A 791 14.31 -7.27 -12.92
C LEU A 791 12.99 -8.05 -13.09
N GLY A 792 12.22 -7.81 -14.15
CA GLY A 792 10.98 -8.54 -14.41
C GLY A 792 11.21 -10.02 -14.78
N ASN A 793 10.33 -10.90 -14.30
CA ASN A 793 10.41 -12.36 -14.48
C ASN A 793 9.94 -12.88 -15.85
N ARG A 794 9.37 -12.01 -16.70
CA ARG A 794 8.87 -12.34 -18.06
C ARG A 794 7.80 -13.43 -18.12
N LEU A 795 7.22 -13.81 -16.98
CA LEU A 795 6.13 -14.78 -16.97
C LEU A 795 4.84 -14.11 -17.45
N PRO A 796 4.04 -14.78 -18.31
CA PRO A 796 2.82 -14.19 -18.83
C PRO A 796 1.76 -14.11 -17.74
N LEU A 797 1.09 -12.95 -17.65
CA LEU A 797 -0.01 -12.76 -16.69
C LEU A 797 -1.17 -13.71 -16.99
N ALA A 798 -1.91 -14.07 -15.94
CA ALA A 798 -3.12 -14.91 -15.97
C ALA A 798 -4.01 -14.60 -17.18
N GLY A 799 -4.26 -15.62 -18.02
CA GLY A 799 -4.82 -15.47 -19.35
C GLY A 799 -3.80 -15.11 -20.43
N ALA A 800 -2.60 -15.69 -20.36
CA ALA A 800 -1.52 -15.66 -21.35
C ALA A 800 -1.16 -14.26 -21.90
N GLN A 801 -1.15 -13.24 -21.03
CA GLN A 801 -0.77 -11.87 -21.43
C GLN A 801 0.77 -11.71 -21.38
N PRO A 802 1.45 -11.34 -22.48
CA PRO A 802 2.89 -11.10 -22.47
C PRO A 802 3.30 -9.98 -21.50
N THR A 803 4.52 -10.09 -20.97
CA THR A 803 5.15 -9.18 -19.99
C THR A 803 6.58 -8.78 -20.39
N ASP A 804 6.98 -9.19 -21.60
CA ASP A 804 8.30 -9.16 -22.22
C ASP A 804 8.47 -8.05 -23.25
N ALA A 805 7.62 -7.02 -23.19
CA ALA A 805 7.73 -5.82 -24.01
C ALA A 805 8.46 -4.67 -23.28
N PHE A 806 9.02 -3.74 -24.07
CA PHE A 806 9.56 -2.46 -23.59
C PHE A 806 9.34 -1.38 -24.65
N SER A 807 8.62 -0.32 -24.29
CA SER A 807 8.34 0.83 -25.17
C SER A 807 9.30 1.99 -24.90
N TYR A 808 9.77 2.64 -25.96
CA TYR A 808 10.61 3.84 -25.90
C TYR A 808 10.42 4.73 -27.13
N THR A 809 10.96 5.95 -27.11
CA THR A 809 10.93 6.88 -28.24
C THR A 809 12.35 7.24 -28.65
N ASP A 810 12.64 7.25 -29.95
CA ASP A 810 13.85 7.87 -30.50
C ASP A 810 13.62 9.38 -30.66
N THR A 811 14.63 10.20 -30.37
CA THR A 811 14.45 11.65 -30.19
C THR A 811 13.94 12.34 -31.46
N GLY A 812 12.67 12.75 -31.47
CA GLY A 812 12.00 13.35 -32.64
C GLY A 812 11.42 12.35 -33.64
N ALA A 813 11.35 11.06 -33.31
CA ALA A 813 10.81 9.99 -34.13
C ALA A 813 9.50 9.39 -33.54
N CYS A 814 8.95 8.37 -34.22
CA CYS A 814 7.79 7.63 -33.72
C CYS A 814 8.16 6.74 -32.51
N PRO A 815 7.22 6.46 -31.59
CA PRO A 815 7.41 5.45 -30.55
C PRO A 815 7.74 4.07 -31.14
N ARG A 816 8.71 3.39 -30.52
CA ARG A 816 9.14 2.02 -30.81
C ARG A 816 8.79 1.13 -29.62
N ALA A 817 8.50 -0.14 -29.89
CA ALA A 817 8.36 -1.16 -28.86
C ALA A 817 9.11 -2.42 -29.30
N ILE A 818 9.92 -2.98 -28.41
CA ILE A 818 10.55 -4.29 -28.57
C ILE A 818 9.80 -5.34 -27.76
N SER A 819 9.90 -6.61 -28.18
CA SER A 819 9.24 -7.77 -27.57
C SER A 819 10.17 -8.98 -27.62
N GLY A 820 9.90 -10.02 -26.84
CA GLY A 820 10.85 -11.11 -26.63
C GLY A 820 12.02 -10.72 -25.72
N LEU A 821 11.80 -9.80 -24.77
CA LEU A 821 12.78 -9.37 -23.77
C LEU A 821 13.06 -10.52 -22.78
N PRO A 822 14.30 -11.02 -22.67
CA PRO A 822 14.66 -12.06 -21.71
C PRO A 822 14.58 -11.57 -20.25
N GLN A 823 14.67 -12.54 -19.33
CA GLN A 823 15.01 -12.27 -17.94
C GLN A 823 16.55 -12.28 -17.83
N PHE A 824 17.16 -11.15 -17.47
CA PHE A 824 18.62 -11.02 -17.37
C PHE A 824 19.15 -11.16 -15.94
N VAL A 825 18.27 -11.07 -14.94
CA VAL A 825 18.62 -11.15 -13.51
C VAL A 825 17.89 -12.33 -12.87
N THR A 826 18.64 -13.20 -12.18
CA THR A 826 18.10 -14.41 -11.52
C THR A 826 18.34 -14.35 -10.02
N VAL A 827 17.30 -14.59 -9.22
CA VAL A 827 17.42 -14.66 -7.75
C VAL A 827 18.05 -15.99 -7.33
N ARG A 828 19.16 -15.92 -6.61
CA ARG A 828 19.93 -17.07 -6.09
C ARG A 828 19.77 -17.27 -4.58
N GLY A 829 18.98 -16.43 -3.91
CA GLY A 829 18.68 -16.53 -2.50
C GLY A 829 18.29 -15.18 -1.91
N SER A 830 17.42 -15.21 -0.89
CA SER A 830 17.01 -14.01 -0.17
C SER A 830 16.50 -14.34 1.22
N ALA A 831 16.62 -13.37 2.13
CA ALA A 831 15.88 -13.36 3.38
C ALA A 831 15.61 -11.93 3.85
N TYR A 832 14.62 -11.79 4.71
CA TYR A 832 14.39 -10.59 5.49
C TYR A 832 15.15 -10.69 6.81
N PHE A 833 16.00 -9.73 7.08
CA PHE A 833 16.75 -9.60 8.32
C PHE A 833 16.25 -8.38 9.09
N PHE A 834 16.39 -8.45 10.41
CA PHE A 834 16.29 -7.33 11.32
C PHE A 834 17.71 -7.02 11.78
N MET A 835 18.16 -5.80 11.51
CA MET A 835 19.43 -5.27 12.00
C MET A 835 19.15 -4.56 13.34
N PRO A 836 19.47 -5.16 14.50
CA PRO A 836 19.27 -4.52 15.79
C PRO A 836 20.25 -3.39 16.00
N GLY A 837 19.86 -2.46 16.86
CA GLY A 837 20.75 -1.41 17.29
C GLY A 837 21.70 -1.83 18.39
N LEU A 838 22.79 -1.08 18.59
CA LEU A 838 23.88 -1.47 19.50
C LEU A 838 23.43 -1.82 20.93
N ARG A 839 22.37 -1.16 21.45
CA ARG A 839 21.75 -1.53 22.73
C ARG A 839 20.96 -2.84 22.64
N GLY A 840 20.02 -2.92 21.69
CA GLY A 840 19.22 -4.11 21.43
C GLY A 840 20.09 -5.35 21.13
N LEU A 841 21.19 -5.18 20.40
CA LEU A 841 22.19 -6.20 20.12
C LEU A 841 22.94 -6.65 21.39
N ALA A 842 23.44 -5.70 22.19
CA ALA A 842 24.12 -6.02 23.45
C ALA A 842 23.20 -6.76 24.43
N ARG A 843 21.89 -6.45 24.40
CA ARG A 843 20.85 -7.11 25.21
C ARG A 843 20.42 -8.47 24.65
N LEU A 844 20.22 -8.59 23.34
CA LEU A 844 19.94 -9.84 22.61
C LEU A 844 21.03 -10.90 22.87
N LEU A 845 22.29 -10.48 22.84
CA LEU A 845 23.45 -11.36 23.01
C LEU A 845 23.93 -11.47 24.47
N ALA A 846 23.23 -10.87 25.44
CA ALA A 846 23.53 -11.06 26.85
C ALA A 846 23.35 -12.52 27.28
N ASP A 847 24.09 -12.92 28.31
CA ASP A 847 23.82 -14.15 29.06
C ASP A 847 22.52 -13.97 29.85
N GLY A 848 21.75 -15.05 29.98
CA GLY A 848 20.41 -15.07 30.60
C GLY A 848 20.43 -15.33 32.10
#